data_AF-A0A7Y1Y653-F1
#
_entry.id   AF-A0A7Y1Y653-F1
#
_cell.length_a   1.000
_cell.length_b   1.000
_cell.length_c   1.000
_cell.angle_alpha   90.00
_cell.angle_beta   90.00
_cell.angle_gamma   90.00
#
_symmetry.space_group_name_H-M   'P 1'
#
loop_
_entity.id
_entity.type
_entity.pdbx_description
1 polymer ?
#
loop_
_entity_poly.entity_id
_entity_poly.type
_entity_poly.pdbx_seq_one_letter_code
_entity_poly.pdbx_strand_id
1 'polypeptide(L)'
;MATTRPEASSLARYVPRINAEWDRHTSEQWREIDGTLCYIDISGFTALSEKLAQRGRIGAEELTEVLNHVFGKMLGVAYDRGGSLLKFGGDALLLVFTGADHPIQACSAAVEMQAVLREARSYETSAGRLHLKMSVGLHSGAVHLFRVGDSHKELILTGPAASMTTEMEETAVAGEILISPATKAGLPRGSATKAKGDGWLLTWRKARVEATGWSPRIPLPPEAIAAGMPVALRQYLQYGKAEPEHHIATVGFIKYSGVDALMAGAGPGAVAAALEDLVRNVQEAVDEEGVTFLASDIDQDGGKIILVAGVPGVQEDDEGRVLRAARRIADRAESLQLRIGVNRGHVFVGEIGTDFRATYTIMGDTVNLAARLMAAASAGEVYASPSVLDRSLTLFETVPLEPFFVKGKEHPVQAYAVGAETGSRSSEVAGGLPFVGREEEIATLSGLFAQLANGRGGVMSIVGERGIGKSRLVDEVLPLLGDGRHLNIRAEPYGTATPYRALRDTVRGVLGVERSTPEKMAEQLAVAVAELAPELEPLLPLIAEVAMIEIAPTPQSEAVEQRFRMDRTAEIMVELLDAALDGPVLFEVEDGHWMDEASAHLLATVAEMCDRRPWLLLVTRRADSAGLVPAGPALELQPLSPNEAAGLVIEATAGAPLRPHDLDAIVDRAGGLPLFLEEIVRAVRMAGSVEGIPDSLEAIVSTQIDGLEPLTRRLLRFASVLGRSFRVSTLNELLAEEPLELDAATQRQLASFLEYEGTERMRFRHSLLRDAAYEGLSFRRRRELHLRAGQTMEDQYRSDPEAVADMLALHYSQADDHEKTWRYARVAGDEAMANYANVEAAVQYERALAAGRRLTTVPADDLRVVWTKLGDVHEEVGLYAEALEAFRQASRQAHDPVDHADLMLRRARARSRAGAYRSALSEATRGLRFLAGVTGQDVARAKARLTSFSAVIRQTQQRPREALVLAEQAADEALASGEKEALARAYEVMD
;
A
#
# COMPACT_ATOMS: atom_id res chain seq x y z
N MET A 1 29.01 26.63 6.61
CA MET A 1 27.96 27.52 6.05
C MET A 1 27.22 26.74 4.99
N ALA A 2 26.09 26.14 5.39
CA ALA A 2 25.23 25.36 4.51
C ALA A 2 24.45 26.34 3.62
N THR A 3 24.70 26.30 2.32
CA THR A 3 23.90 27.00 1.32
C THR A 3 22.56 26.27 1.22
N THR A 4 21.56 26.79 1.92
CA THR A 4 20.14 26.47 1.68
C THR A 4 19.84 26.73 0.22
N ARG A 5 19.60 25.67 -0.56
CA ARG A 5 19.00 25.79 -1.90
C ARG A 5 17.62 26.43 -1.70
N PRO A 6 17.30 27.54 -2.39
CA PRO A 6 15.96 28.09 -2.30
C PRO A 6 14.96 27.03 -2.79
N GLU A 7 13.87 26.84 -2.06
CA GLU A 7 12.74 25.97 -2.43
C GLU A 7 12.20 26.43 -3.79
N ALA A 8 12.78 25.88 -4.86
CA ALA A 8 12.22 25.96 -6.18
C ALA A 8 10.93 25.14 -6.14
N SER A 9 9.82 25.72 -6.64
CA SER A 9 8.58 24.98 -6.89
C SER A 9 8.90 23.59 -7.42
N SER A 10 8.40 22.54 -6.77
CA SER A 10 8.59 21.13 -7.16
C SER A 10 8.26 20.89 -8.64
N LEU A 11 7.42 21.74 -9.22
CA LEU A 11 6.98 21.70 -10.61
C LEU A 11 8.05 22.09 -11.64
N ALA A 12 9.08 22.85 -11.23
CA ALA A 12 10.10 23.37 -12.15
C ALA A 12 10.83 22.27 -12.95
N ARG A 13 10.95 21.06 -12.38
CA ARG A 13 11.57 19.89 -13.03
C ARG A 13 10.79 19.39 -14.25
N TYR A 14 9.49 19.66 -14.34
CA TYR A 14 8.65 19.13 -15.42
C TYR A 14 8.66 20.00 -16.69
N VAL A 15 9.12 21.25 -16.58
CA VAL A 15 9.12 22.21 -17.69
C VAL A 15 10.53 22.31 -18.30
N PRO A 16 10.66 22.18 -19.63
CA PRO A 16 11.93 22.48 -20.30
C PRO A 16 12.31 23.93 -20.03
N ARG A 17 13.54 24.17 -19.60
CA ARG A 17 13.97 25.50 -19.16
C ARG A 17 13.81 26.56 -20.25
N ILE A 18 14.08 26.20 -21.50
CA ILE A 18 13.90 27.09 -22.65
C ILE A 18 12.45 27.55 -22.83
N ASN A 19 11.46 26.76 -22.40
CA ASN A 19 10.05 27.15 -22.40
C ASN A 19 9.76 28.14 -21.25
N ALA A 20 10.25 27.84 -20.04
CA ALA A 20 10.05 28.69 -18.88
C ALA A 20 10.83 30.04 -18.95
N GLU A 21 11.91 30.10 -19.72
CA GLU A 21 12.71 31.33 -19.93
C GLU A 21 12.36 32.05 -21.25
N TRP A 22 11.34 31.60 -21.97
CA TRP A 22 11.01 32.11 -23.31
C TRP A 22 10.89 33.63 -23.36
N ASP A 23 10.09 34.19 -22.45
CA ASP A 23 9.77 35.63 -22.38
C ASP A 23 10.98 36.50 -21.97
N ARG A 24 12.08 35.88 -21.51
CA ARG A 24 13.36 36.59 -21.27
C ARG A 24 14.13 36.87 -22.55
N HIS A 25 13.82 36.15 -23.62
CA HIS A 25 14.58 36.18 -24.87
C HIS A 25 13.79 36.73 -26.06
N THR A 26 12.48 36.48 -26.11
CA THR A 26 11.62 36.93 -27.21
C THR A 26 10.17 37.02 -26.75
N SER A 27 9.38 37.87 -27.41
CA SER A 27 7.91 37.91 -27.30
C SER A 27 7.21 37.22 -28.48
N GLU A 28 7.98 36.71 -29.45
CA GLU A 28 7.43 35.99 -30.61
C GLU A 28 7.04 34.55 -30.23
N GLN A 29 6.10 33.96 -30.99
CA GLN A 29 5.66 32.56 -30.83
C GLN A 29 6.70 31.54 -31.32
N TRP A 30 7.76 31.97 -31.98
CA TRP A 30 8.81 31.10 -32.48
C TRP A 30 10.20 31.71 -32.29
N ARG A 31 11.22 30.86 -32.36
CA ARG A 31 12.63 31.26 -32.32
C ARG A 31 13.50 30.27 -33.08
N GLU A 32 14.47 30.80 -33.80
CA GLU A 32 15.60 30.02 -34.33
C GLU A 32 16.79 30.07 -33.37
N ILE A 33 17.40 28.91 -33.12
CA ILE A 33 18.68 28.82 -32.42
C ILE A 33 19.66 28.00 -33.25
N ASP A 34 20.91 28.45 -33.33
CA ASP A 34 22.00 27.64 -33.86
C ASP A 34 22.44 26.63 -32.79
N GLY A 35 22.45 25.35 -33.14
CA GLY A 35 22.73 24.30 -32.17
C GLY A 35 22.84 22.91 -32.77
N THR A 36 23.01 21.92 -31.89
CA THR A 36 22.98 20.50 -32.25
C THR A 36 21.90 19.79 -31.47
N LEU A 37 20.96 19.21 -32.21
CA LEU A 37 19.99 18.27 -31.68
C LEU A 37 20.63 16.89 -31.57
N CYS A 38 20.31 16.20 -30.49
CA CYS A 38 20.75 14.84 -30.22
C CYS A 38 19.51 14.07 -29.76
N TYR A 39 19.03 13.17 -30.62
CA TYR A 39 17.90 12.29 -30.33
C TYR A 39 18.44 10.89 -30.03
N ILE A 40 18.07 10.37 -28.87
CA ILE A 40 18.61 9.14 -28.31
C ILE A 40 17.43 8.22 -28.03
N ASP A 41 17.31 7.12 -28.77
CA ASP A 41 16.37 6.04 -28.47
C ASP A 41 17.08 4.90 -27.76
N ILE A 42 16.46 4.32 -26.73
CA ILE A 42 17.06 3.30 -25.87
C ILE A 42 16.45 1.94 -26.18
N SER A 43 17.15 1.18 -27.02
CA SER A 43 16.73 -0.17 -27.39
C SER A 43 16.81 -1.15 -26.21
N GLY A 44 15.76 -1.96 -26.09
CA GLY A 44 15.61 -3.00 -25.05
C GLY A 44 14.79 -2.53 -23.85
N PHE A 45 14.41 -1.26 -23.81
CA PHE A 45 13.61 -0.69 -22.73
C PHE A 45 12.19 -1.23 -22.73
N THR A 46 11.50 -1.19 -23.87
CA THR A 46 10.12 -1.70 -24.01
C THR A 46 9.99 -3.16 -23.53
N ALA A 47 10.94 -4.02 -23.91
CA ALA A 47 10.94 -5.43 -23.53
C ALA A 47 11.20 -5.63 -22.02
N LEU A 48 11.99 -4.76 -21.39
CA LEU A 48 12.18 -4.74 -19.95
C LEU A 48 10.90 -4.30 -19.24
N SER A 49 10.27 -3.21 -19.72
CA SER A 49 9.00 -2.70 -19.20
C SER A 49 7.90 -3.76 -19.27
N GLU A 50 7.79 -4.50 -20.38
CA GLU A 50 6.80 -5.59 -20.54
C GLU A 50 7.06 -6.75 -19.56
N LYS A 51 8.31 -7.18 -19.39
CA LYS A 51 8.66 -8.25 -18.43
C LYS A 51 8.42 -7.84 -16.98
N LEU A 52 8.71 -6.59 -16.64
CA LEU A 52 8.47 -6.07 -15.30
C LEU A 52 6.98 -5.81 -15.07
N ALA A 53 6.22 -5.34 -16.07
CA ALA A 53 4.78 -5.18 -15.97
C ALA A 53 4.05 -6.51 -15.65
N GLN A 54 4.54 -7.64 -16.17
CA GLN A 54 4.01 -8.98 -15.83
C GLN A 54 4.18 -9.36 -14.35
N ARG A 55 5.04 -8.67 -13.59
CA ARG A 55 5.26 -8.90 -12.16
C ARG A 55 4.39 -8.01 -11.27
N GLY A 56 3.45 -7.28 -11.85
CA GLY A 56 2.55 -6.38 -11.12
C GLY A 56 3.30 -5.21 -10.46
N ARG A 57 2.87 -4.82 -9.26
CA ARG A 57 3.34 -3.60 -8.57
C ARG A 57 4.85 -3.57 -8.30
N ILE A 58 5.45 -4.71 -7.93
CA ILE A 58 6.90 -4.81 -7.68
C ILE A 58 7.70 -4.49 -8.95
N GLY A 59 7.26 -5.01 -10.10
CA GLY A 59 7.93 -4.72 -11.35
C GLY A 59 7.75 -3.28 -11.81
N ALA A 60 6.61 -2.67 -11.52
CA ALA A 60 6.34 -1.25 -11.73
C ALA A 60 7.33 -0.34 -10.96
N GLU A 61 7.52 -0.60 -9.66
CA GLU A 61 8.50 0.13 -8.84
C GLU A 61 9.92 -0.04 -9.38
N GLU A 62 10.32 -1.28 -9.64
CA GLU A 62 11.65 -1.62 -10.14
C GLU A 62 11.92 -0.97 -11.51
N LEU A 63 10.91 -0.88 -12.37
CA LEU A 63 11.01 -0.23 -13.68
C LEU A 63 11.34 1.27 -13.51
N THR A 64 10.62 1.98 -12.65
CA THR A 64 10.90 3.39 -12.37
C THR A 64 12.27 3.59 -11.74
N GLU A 65 12.70 2.72 -10.82
CA GLU A 65 14.02 2.81 -10.20
C GLU A 65 15.14 2.65 -11.22
N VAL A 66 15.03 1.65 -12.10
CA VAL A 66 15.98 1.43 -13.19
C VAL A 66 15.98 2.63 -14.16
N LEU A 67 14.80 3.13 -14.54
CA LEU A 67 14.66 4.30 -15.41
C LEU A 67 15.34 5.52 -14.83
N ASN A 68 15.02 5.87 -13.60
CA ASN A 68 15.56 7.04 -12.92
C ASN A 68 17.07 6.91 -12.70
N HIS A 69 17.57 5.70 -12.44
CA HIS A 69 19.00 5.45 -12.33
C HIS A 69 19.73 5.68 -13.67
N VAL A 70 19.21 5.11 -14.76
CA VAL A 70 19.85 5.17 -16.08
C VAL A 70 19.71 6.58 -16.69
N PHE A 71 18.49 7.11 -16.78
CA PHE A 71 18.24 8.43 -17.33
C PHE A 71 18.88 9.50 -16.47
N GLY A 72 18.89 9.34 -15.14
CA GLY A 72 19.50 10.31 -14.25
C GLY A 72 20.99 10.49 -14.49
N LYS A 73 21.73 9.39 -14.66
CA LYS A 73 23.16 9.43 -15.02
C LYS A 73 23.39 10.01 -16.42
N MET A 74 22.57 9.62 -17.40
CA MET A 74 22.68 10.14 -18.77
C MET A 74 22.40 11.64 -18.85
N LEU A 75 21.37 12.12 -18.15
CA LEU A 75 21.05 13.54 -18.06
C LEU A 75 22.18 14.31 -17.36
N GLY A 76 22.77 13.75 -16.29
CA GLY A 76 23.97 14.33 -15.67
C GLY A 76 25.08 14.60 -16.69
N VAL A 77 25.44 13.59 -17.49
CA VAL A 77 26.43 13.71 -18.58
C VAL A 77 26.05 14.79 -19.59
N ALA A 78 24.79 14.81 -20.05
CA ALA A 78 24.34 15.79 -21.03
C ALA A 78 24.45 17.22 -20.48
N TYR A 79 24.01 17.44 -19.24
CA TYR A 79 24.02 18.76 -18.60
C TYR A 79 25.43 19.25 -18.24
N ASP A 80 26.33 18.36 -17.81
CA ASP A 80 27.74 18.71 -17.56
C ASP A 80 28.47 19.15 -18.82
N ARG A 81 27.95 18.80 -20.00
CA ARG A 81 28.47 19.19 -21.32
C ARG A 81 27.71 20.35 -21.96
N GLY A 82 26.89 21.06 -21.18
CA GLY A 82 26.14 22.21 -21.66
C GLY A 82 24.91 21.85 -22.50
N GLY A 83 24.52 20.58 -22.53
CA GLY A 83 23.27 20.14 -23.14
C GLY A 83 22.07 20.46 -22.24
N SER A 84 20.90 20.53 -22.84
CA SER A 84 19.63 20.61 -22.12
C SER A 84 18.60 19.67 -22.71
N LEU A 85 17.83 19.01 -21.85
CA LEU A 85 16.70 18.18 -22.26
C LEU A 85 15.52 19.05 -22.68
N LEU A 86 15.10 18.87 -23.93
CA LEU A 86 13.89 19.44 -24.47
C LEU A 86 12.69 18.55 -24.13
N LYS A 87 12.71 17.29 -24.58
CA LYS A 87 11.57 16.37 -24.44
C LYS A 87 12.02 14.96 -24.08
N PHE A 88 11.12 14.24 -23.42
CA PHE A 88 11.17 12.79 -23.26
C PHE A 88 10.21 12.19 -24.28
N GLY A 89 10.67 11.23 -25.09
CA GLY A 89 9.86 10.54 -26.10
C GLY A 89 9.66 9.08 -25.72
N GLY A 90 8.82 8.80 -24.72
CA GLY A 90 8.69 7.45 -24.16
C GLY A 90 10.02 6.96 -23.55
N ASP A 91 10.73 6.11 -24.27
CA ASP A 91 12.08 5.60 -23.98
C ASP A 91 13.22 6.42 -24.61
N ALA A 92 12.90 7.54 -25.28
CA ALA A 92 13.86 8.40 -25.93
C ALA A 92 14.13 9.74 -25.19
N LEU A 93 15.32 10.30 -25.41
CA LEU A 93 15.73 11.62 -24.93
C LEU A 93 16.04 12.56 -26.09
N LEU A 94 15.43 13.74 -26.10
CA LEU A 94 15.71 14.79 -27.07
C LEU A 94 16.47 15.95 -26.40
N LEU A 95 17.75 16.07 -26.74
CA LEU A 95 18.66 17.05 -26.17
C LEU A 95 19.00 18.14 -27.21
N VAL A 96 19.28 19.35 -26.72
CA VAL A 96 19.88 20.42 -27.50
C VAL A 96 21.20 20.89 -26.88
N PHE A 97 22.18 21.13 -27.72
CA PHE A 97 23.46 21.75 -27.36
C PHE A 97 23.59 23.07 -28.12
N THR A 98 24.02 24.13 -27.44
CA THR A 98 24.20 25.48 -28.01
C THR A 98 25.57 26.06 -27.62
N GLY A 99 25.96 27.18 -28.24
CA GLY A 99 27.28 27.81 -28.03
C GLY A 99 28.34 27.31 -29.01
N ALA A 100 29.52 27.95 -29.05
CA ALA A 100 30.48 27.79 -30.15
C ALA A 100 30.93 26.34 -30.43
N ASP A 101 31.01 25.50 -29.40
CA ASP A 101 31.47 24.11 -29.48
C ASP A 101 30.32 23.08 -29.45
N HIS A 102 29.09 23.50 -29.77
CA HIS A 102 27.91 22.65 -29.65
C HIS A 102 28.01 21.30 -30.39
N PRO A 103 28.62 21.14 -31.60
CA PRO A 103 28.68 19.85 -32.28
C PRO A 103 29.61 18.85 -31.55
N ILE A 104 30.77 19.31 -31.07
CA ILE A 104 31.76 18.48 -30.40
C ILE A 104 31.31 18.10 -28.98
N GLN A 105 30.59 19.00 -28.29
CA GLN A 105 29.99 18.70 -26.99
C GLN A 105 28.87 17.66 -27.12
N ALA A 106 27.97 17.82 -28.10
CA ALA A 106 26.89 16.87 -28.33
C ALA A 106 27.42 15.45 -28.66
N CYS A 107 28.41 15.36 -29.55
CA CYS A 107 29.05 14.08 -29.88
C CYS A 107 29.78 13.46 -28.68
N SER A 108 30.44 14.27 -27.86
CA SER A 108 31.11 13.79 -26.64
C SER A 108 30.11 13.29 -25.60
N ALA A 109 28.99 13.99 -25.42
CA ALA A 109 27.91 13.57 -24.53
C ALA A 109 27.30 12.24 -24.98
N ALA A 110 27.02 12.08 -26.29
CA ALA A 110 26.51 10.82 -26.84
C ALA A 110 27.45 9.64 -26.53
N VAL A 111 28.77 9.80 -26.70
CA VAL A 111 29.74 8.74 -26.40
C VAL A 111 29.79 8.38 -24.90
N GLU A 112 29.69 9.36 -24.02
CA GLU A 112 29.69 9.13 -22.57
C GLU A 112 28.39 8.53 -22.05
N MET A 113 27.22 8.94 -22.58
CA MET A 113 25.95 8.29 -22.28
C MET A 113 25.97 6.80 -22.71
N GLN A 114 26.67 6.48 -23.81
CA GLN A 114 26.91 5.09 -24.23
C GLN A 114 27.83 4.32 -23.26
N ALA A 115 28.70 5.01 -22.53
CA ALA A 115 29.50 4.41 -21.45
C ALA A 115 28.63 4.15 -20.21
N VAL A 116 27.76 5.09 -19.83
CA VAL A 116 26.78 4.92 -18.74
C VAL A 116 25.92 3.68 -18.95
N LEU A 117 25.40 3.45 -20.16
CA LEU A 117 24.62 2.24 -20.46
C LEU A 117 25.44 0.94 -20.39
N ARG A 118 26.74 0.99 -20.68
CA ARG A 118 27.63 -0.17 -20.54
C ARG A 118 27.90 -0.52 -19.07
N GLU A 119 28.05 0.50 -18.23
CA GLU A 119 28.21 0.33 -16.79
C GLU A 119 26.92 -0.17 -16.12
N ALA A 120 25.76 0.32 -16.57
CA ALA A 120 24.45 -0.11 -16.07
C ALA A 120 24.17 -1.61 -16.26
N ARG A 121 24.94 -2.32 -17.10
CA ARG A 121 24.82 -3.79 -17.28
C ARG A 121 25.11 -4.61 -16.04
N SER A 122 25.84 -4.05 -15.07
CA SER A 122 26.08 -4.71 -13.79
C SER A 122 24.91 -4.58 -12.82
N TYR A 123 23.90 -3.77 -13.14
CA TYR A 123 22.70 -3.64 -12.33
C TYR A 123 21.83 -4.89 -12.52
N GLU A 124 21.59 -5.61 -11.41
CA GLU A 124 20.74 -6.79 -11.39
C GLU A 124 19.30 -6.37 -11.08
N THR A 125 18.38 -6.77 -11.95
CA THR A 125 16.95 -6.65 -11.71
C THR A 125 16.36 -8.03 -11.48
N SER A 126 15.15 -8.07 -10.93
CA SER A 126 14.37 -9.28 -10.75
C SER A 126 14.07 -9.97 -12.09
N ALA A 127 14.08 -9.22 -13.21
CA ALA A 127 13.94 -9.72 -14.58
C ALA A 127 15.28 -10.10 -15.25
N GLY A 128 16.40 -10.00 -14.53
CA GLY A 128 17.75 -10.34 -14.98
C GLY A 128 18.68 -9.13 -15.12
N ARG A 129 19.84 -9.31 -15.76
CA ARG A 129 20.78 -8.19 -15.99
C ARG A 129 20.30 -7.26 -17.09
N LEU A 130 20.49 -5.95 -16.88
CA LEU A 130 20.17 -4.94 -17.88
C LEU A 130 21.04 -5.10 -19.13
N HIS A 131 20.40 -5.27 -20.29
CA HIS A 131 21.06 -5.32 -21.60
C HIS A 131 20.55 -4.18 -22.49
N LEU A 132 20.79 -2.95 -22.06
CA LEU A 132 20.36 -1.76 -22.78
C LEU A 132 21.44 -1.31 -23.78
N LYS A 133 20.97 -0.79 -24.92
CA LYS A 133 21.77 -0.09 -25.93
C LYS A 133 21.02 1.17 -26.35
N MET A 134 21.64 2.03 -27.13
CA MET A 134 20.97 3.20 -27.69
C MET A 134 21.34 3.40 -29.17
N SER A 135 20.38 3.82 -29.97
CA SER A 135 20.59 4.49 -31.27
C SER A 135 20.63 5.99 -31.01
N VAL A 136 21.51 6.70 -31.73
CA VAL A 136 21.65 8.15 -31.58
C VAL A 136 21.73 8.82 -32.95
N GLY A 137 20.88 9.81 -33.17
CA GLY A 137 20.94 10.73 -34.30
C GLY A 137 21.36 12.12 -33.86
N LEU A 138 22.34 12.73 -34.55
CA LEU A 138 22.73 14.12 -34.33
C LEU A 138 22.68 14.96 -35.61
N HIS A 139 22.12 16.16 -35.49
CA HIS A 139 22.13 17.17 -36.53
C HIS A 139 22.49 18.55 -35.98
N SER A 140 23.29 19.30 -36.74
CA SER A 140 23.75 20.65 -36.40
C SER A 140 23.21 21.65 -37.42
N GLY A 141 22.61 22.74 -36.95
CA GLY A 141 22.08 23.79 -37.81
C GLY A 141 21.02 24.65 -37.11
N ALA A 142 20.20 25.32 -37.92
CA ALA A 142 19.10 26.17 -37.47
C ALA A 142 17.94 25.34 -36.88
N VAL A 143 17.88 25.30 -35.55
CA VAL A 143 16.84 24.62 -34.78
C VAL A 143 15.67 25.58 -34.56
N HIS A 144 14.48 25.19 -35.03
CA HIS A 144 13.27 26.01 -34.94
C HIS A 144 12.39 25.54 -33.79
N LEU A 145 12.16 26.43 -32.83
CA LEU A 145 11.33 26.20 -31.65
C LEU A 145 10.07 27.06 -31.74
N PHE A 146 8.95 26.50 -31.30
CA PHE A 146 7.64 27.15 -31.30
C PHE A 146 7.04 27.05 -29.89
N ARG A 147 6.55 28.15 -29.34
CA ARG A 147 5.84 28.20 -28.07
C ARG A 147 4.42 28.66 -28.33
N VAL A 148 3.49 27.71 -28.27
CA VAL A 148 2.12 27.85 -28.77
C VAL A 148 1.09 27.34 -27.76
N GLY A 149 -0.18 27.69 -27.96
CA GLY A 149 -1.31 27.26 -27.12
C GLY A 149 -1.77 28.34 -26.14
N ASP A 150 -2.89 28.08 -25.46
CA ASP A 150 -3.58 29.00 -24.55
C ASP A 150 -3.60 28.48 -23.11
N SER A 151 -4.29 27.36 -22.84
CA SER A 151 -4.45 26.81 -21.47
C SER A 151 -3.11 26.45 -20.82
N HIS A 152 -2.15 26.07 -21.66
CA HIS A 152 -0.72 26.08 -21.37
C HIS A 152 0.07 26.42 -22.64
N LYS A 153 1.29 26.90 -22.46
CA LYS A 153 2.27 27.18 -23.51
C LYS A 153 3.13 25.95 -23.76
N GLU A 154 2.80 25.21 -24.82
CA GLU A 154 3.51 24.01 -25.23
C GLU A 154 4.72 24.36 -26.10
N LEU A 155 5.86 23.73 -25.80
CA LEU A 155 7.08 23.86 -26.61
C LEU A 155 7.09 22.79 -27.69
N ILE A 156 6.92 23.20 -28.96
CA ILE A 156 7.01 22.33 -30.13
C ILE A 156 8.35 22.53 -30.82
N LEU A 157 9.00 21.42 -31.19
CA LEU A 157 10.19 21.39 -32.03
C LEU A 157 9.82 20.68 -33.33
N THR A 158 9.97 21.36 -34.46
CA THR A 158 9.68 20.79 -35.78
C THR A 158 10.45 21.56 -36.88
N GLY A 159 10.34 21.13 -38.13
CA GLY A 159 11.08 21.70 -39.25
C GLY A 159 12.31 20.89 -39.65
N PRO A 160 13.09 21.35 -40.65
CA PRO A 160 14.12 20.56 -41.32
C PRO A 160 15.20 19.99 -40.39
N ALA A 161 15.60 20.74 -39.36
CA ALA A 161 16.58 20.27 -38.39
C ALA A 161 16.04 19.13 -37.51
N ALA A 162 14.77 19.17 -37.13
CA ALA A 162 14.11 18.10 -36.40
C ALA A 162 13.96 16.86 -37.28
N SER A 163 13.46 17.03 -38.51
CA SER A 163 13.32 15.95 -39.50
C SER A 163 14.64 15.23 -39.76
N MET A 164 15.73 15.97 -40.00
CA MET A 164 17.07 15.41 -40.19
C MET A 164 17.58 14.70 -38.94
N THR A 165 17.29 15.20 -37.73
CA THR A 165 17.70 14.52 -36.49
C THR A 165 16.99 13.18 -36.33
N THR A 166 15.69 13.15 -36.55
CA THR A 166 14.87 11.93 -36.51
C THR A 166 15.35 10.92 -37.56
N GLU A 167 15.64 11.37 -38.79
CA GLU A 167 16.19 10.51 -39.84
C GLU A 167 17.55 9.89 -39.46
N MET A 168 18.44 10.68 -38.83
CA MET A 168 19.73 10.16 -38.35
C MET A 168 19.55 9.10 -37.26
N GLU A 169 18.59 9.28 -36.36
CA GLU A 169 18.28 8.33 -35.29
C GLU A 169 17.70 7.03 -35.88
N GLU A 170 16.67 7.13 -36.73
CA GLU A 170 16.02 5.96 -37.36
C GLU A 170 16.98 5.15 -38.22
N THR A 171 17.96 5.81 -38.85
CA THR A 171 19.01 5.15 -39.65
C THR A 171 20.07 4.48 -38.78
N ALA A 172 20.29 4.95 -37.54
CA ALA A 172 21.21 4.33 -36.60
C ALA A 172 20.64 2.98 -36.10
N VAL A 173 21.50 2.02 -35.82
CA VAL A 173 21.08 0.80 -35.08
C VAL A 173 21.62 0.83 -33.66
N ALA A 174 21.05 -0.02 -32.79
CA ALA A 174 21.42 -0.11 -31.38
C ALA A 174 22.94 -0.23 -31.14
N GLY A 175 23.52 0.82 -30.55
CA GLY A 175 24.95 0.96 -30.26
C GLY A 175 25.70 1.89 -31.22
N GLU A 176 25.04 2.44 -32.22
CA GLU A 176 25.62 3.40 -33.18
C GLU A 176 25.27 4.84 -32.84
N ILE A 177 26.16 5.75 -33.23
CA ILE A 177 25.94 7.20 -33.21
C ILE A 177 26.09 7.69 -34.64
N LEU A 178 25.00 8.16 -35.23
CA LEU A 178 24.96 8.66 -36.59
C LEU A 178 24.85 10.19 -36.58
N ILE A 179 25.71 10.84 -37.35
CA ILE A 179 25.77 12.31 -37.44
C ILE A 179 25.48 12.77 -38.87
N SER A 180 24.74 13.87 -38.99
CA SER A 180 24.46 14.50 -40.26
C SER A 180 25.72 15.08 -40.92
N PRO A 181 25.69 15.37 -42.24
CA PRO A 181 26.80 16.05 -42.93
C PRO A 181 27.18 17.40 -42.30
N ALA A 182 26.20 18.17 -41.84
CA ALA A 182 26.41 19.44 -41.17
C ALA A 182 27.15 19.28 -39.83
N THR A 183 26.75 18.32 -39.01
CA THR A 183 27.44 17.99 -37.76
C THR A 183 28.89 17.55 -38.02
N LYS A 184 29.10 16.69 -39.02
CA LYS A 184 30.44 16.24 -39.40
C LYS A 184 31.37 17.40 -39.78
N ALA A 185 30.86 18.43 -40.44
CA ALA A 185 31.64 19.60 -40.84
C ALA A 185 32.18 20.38 -39.63
N GLY A 186 31.46 20.37 -38.51
CA GLY A 186 31.88 20.98 -37.24
C GLY A 186 32.84 20.14 -36.39
N LEU A 187 33.28 18.96 -36.86
CA LEU A 187 34.14 18.05 -36.10
C LEU A 187 35.58 17.96 -36.66
N PRO A 188 36.58 17.60 -35.83
CA PRO A 188 37.93 17.32 -36.30
C PRO A 188 37.97 16.25 -37.40
N ARG A 189 38.91 16.37 -38.34
CA ARG A 189 39.09 15.38 -39.42
C ARG A 189 39.24 13.96 -38.86
N GLY A 190 38.59 13.00 -39.53
CA GLY A 190 38.60 11.59 -39.13
C GLY A 190 37.62 11.22 -38.01
N SER A 191 36.78 12.15 -37.55
CA SER A 191 35.78 11.86 -36.51
C SER A 191 34.65 10.93 -36.97
N ALA A 192 34.31 10.95 -38.25
CA ALA A 192 33.35 10.05 -38.87
C ALA A 192 33.80 9.65 -40.29
N THR A 193 34.00 8.36 -40.52
CA THR A 193 34.66 7.84 -41.75
C THR A 193 33.80 6.90 -42.58
N LYS A 194 32.73 6.33 -42.01
CA LYS A 194 31.84 5.40 -42.70
C LYS A 194 30.47 6.05 -42.89
N ALA A 195 30.04 6.22 -44.15
CA ALA A 195 28.71 6.71 -44.48
C ALA A 195 27.65 5.61 -44.26
N LYS A 196 26.42 6.02 -43.90
CA LYS A 196 25.26 5.14 -43.73
C LYS A 196 23.99 5.97 -43.93
N GLY A 197 23.19 5.62 -44.94
CA GLY A 197 22.11 6.51 -45.41
C GLY A 197 22.69 7.88 -45.78
N ASP A 198 22.00 8.94 -45.38
CA ASP A 198 22.45 10.32 -45.57
C ASP A 198 23.40 10.83 -44.46
N GLY A 199 23.74 9.95 -43.50
CA GLY A 199 24.59 10.25 -42.35
C GLY A 199 25.97 9.59 -42.37
N TRP A 200 26.72 9.83 -41.28
CA TRP A 200 28.05 9.27 -41.03
C TRP A 200 28.18 8.71 -39.63
N LEU A 201 28.81 7.54 -39.49
CA LEU A 201 29.04 6.91 -38.19
C LEU A 201 30.19 7.58 -37.44
N LEU A 202 29.91 8.03 -36.22
CA LEU A 202 30.92 8.57 -35.30
C LEU A 202 31.85 7.45 -34.83
N THR A 203 33.17 7.70 -34.87
CA THR A 203 34.20 6.68 -34.59
C THR A 203 34.81 6.78 -33.18
N TRP A 204 34.28 7.68 -32.34
CA TRP A 204 34.87 8.00 -31.05
C TRP A 204 34.58 6.92 -30.00
N ARG A 205 35.57 6.64 -29.14
CA ARG A 205 35.43 5.70 -28.00
C ARG A 205 35.40 6.38 -26.63
N LYS A 206 35.82 7.64 -26.58
CA LYS A 206 35.82 8.51 -25.40
C LYS A 206 35.49 9.94 -25.84
N ALA A 207 34.98 10.75 -24.93
CA ALA A 207 34.82 12.18 -25.16
C ALA A 207 36.14 12.84 -25.54
N ARG A 208 36.07 13.90 -26.34
CA ARG A 208 37.26 14.60 -26.87
C ARG A 208 37.47 15.99 -26.28
N VAL A 209 36.50 16.50 -25.54
CA VAL A 209 36.57 17.79 -24.86
C VAL A 209 36.17 17.63 -23.41
N GLU A 210 36.75 18.46 -22.54
CA GLU A 210 36.35 18.54 -21.14
C GLU A 210 34.88 18.97 -21.02
N ALA A 211 34.26 18.52 -19.93
CA ALA A 211 32.92 18.96 -19.58
C ALA A 211 32.94 20.47 -19.30
N THR A 212 31.93 21.19 -19.76
CA THR A 212 31.78 22.63 -19.49
C THR A 212 31.41 22.90 -18.04
N GLY A 213 31.00 21.86 -17.30
CA GLY A 213 30.51 21.94 -15.93
C GLY A 213 29.06 22.39 -15.87
N TRP A 214 28.42 22.13 -14.73
CA TRP A 214 27.05 22.56 -14.51
C TRP A 214 26.97 24.07 -14.32
N SER A 215 26.28 24.77 -15.24
CA SER A 215 26.10 26.21 -15.16
C SER A 215 25.06 26.58 -14.08
N PRO A 216 25.35 27.57 -13.19
CA PRO A 216 24.40 28.06 -12.19
C PRO A 216 23.10 28.53 -12.84
N ARG A 217 21.97 28.10 -12.30
CA ARG A 217 20.65 28.37 -12.88
C ARG A 217 19.98 29.54 -12.18
N ILE A 218 19.59 30.56 -12.94
CA ILE A 218 18.67 31.61 -12.47
C ILE A 218 17.33 30.94 -12.11
N PRO A 219 16.74 31.24 -10.95
CA PRO A 219 15.40 30.77 -10.58
C PRO A 219 14.36 31.10 -11.66
N LEU A 220 13.40 30.20 -11.85
CA LEU A 220 12.29 30.38 -12.78
C LEU A 220 11.08 30.99 -12.05
N PRO A 221 10.33 31.92 -12.67
CA PRO A 221 9.10 32.44 -12.07
C PRO A 221 8.03 31.33 -11.98
N PRO A 222 7.28 31.21 -10.85
CA PRO A 222 6.21 30.22 -10.71
C PRO A 222 5.17 30.27 -11.83
N GLU A 223 4.82 31.47 -12.31
CA GLU A 223 3.86 31.67 -13.39
C GLU A 223 4.37 31.10 -14.73
N ALA A 224 5.67 31.20 -15.01
CA ALA A 224 6.26 30.65 -16.23
C ALA A 224 6.36 29.12 -16.19
N ILE A 225 6.58 28.56 -14.99
CA ILE A 225 6.51 27.11 -14.76
C ILE A 225 5.06 26.63 -14.97
N ALA A 226 4.11 27.27 -14.32
CA ALA A 226 2.70 26.89 -14.39
C ALA A 226 2.14 27.00 -15.82
N ALA A 227 2.53 28.04 -16.56
CA ALA A 227 2.15 28.20 -17.96
C ALA A 227 2.79 27.15 -18.87
N GLY A 228 3.96 26.60 -18.54
CA GLY A 228 4.65 25.59 -19.35
C GLY A 228 4.21 24.14 -19.10
N MET A 229 3.12 23.92 -18.35
CA MET A 229 2.61 22.59 -18.00
C MET A 229 1.14 22.43 -18.34
N PRO A 230 0.72 21.27 -18.86
CA PRO A 230 -0.70 20.94 -19.00
C PRO A 230 -1.46 21.09 -17.69
N VAL A 231 -2.69 21.60 -17.77
CA VAL A 231 -3.51 21.96 -16.59
C VAL A 231 -3.70 20.76 -15.64
N ALA A 232 -4.15 19.62 -16.18
CA ALA A 232 -4.38 18.41 -15.40
C ALA A 232 -3.10 17.88 -14.73
N LEU A 233 -1.95 17.94 -15.43
CA LEU A 233 -0.67 17.51 -14.86
C LEU A 233 -0.18 18.46 -13.78
N ARG A 234 -0.33 19.78 -13.96
CA ARG A 234 -0.01 20.77 -12.92
C ARG A 234 -0.87 20.56 -11.68
N GLN A 235 -2.17 20.34 -11.85
CA GLN A 235 -3.11 20.06 -10.75
C GLN A 235 -2.75 18.76 -10.02
N TYR A 236 -2.25 17.75 -10.71
CA TYR A 236 -1.83 16.50 -10.09
C TYR A 236 -0.46 16.61 -9.40
N LEU A 237 0.54 17.15 -10.09
CA LEU A 237 1.95 17.15 -9.66
C LEU A 237 2.27 18.26 -8.65
N GLN A 238 1.39 19.26 -8.46
CA GLN A 238 1.57 20.28 -7.42
C GLN A 238 1.55 19.65 -6.01
N TYR A 239 0.93 18.47 -5.88
CA TYR A 239 0.81 17.77 -4.61
C TYR A 239 2.01 16.88 -4.26
N GLY A 240 2.91 16.62 -5.21
CA GLY A 240 4.07 15.76 -4.99
C GLY A 240 4.52 15.03 -6.25
N LYS A 241 5.53 14.16 -6.09
CA LYS A 241 5.99 13.28 -7.18
C LYS A 241 4.91 12.23 -7.47
N ALA A 242 4.69 11.95 -8.75
CA ALA A 242 3.79 10.88 -9.17
C ALA A 242 4.32 9.51 -8.74
N GLU A 243 3.48 8.70 -8.10
CA GLU A 243 3.84 7.34 -7.72
C GLU A 243 3.77 6.39 -8.93
N PRO A 244 4.67 5.40 -9.02
CA PRO A 244 4.58 4.32 -10.00
C PRO A 244 3.30 3.51 -9.80
N GLU A 245 2.41 3.50 -10.80
CA GLU A 245 1.14 2.80 -10.73
C GLU A 245 0.83 2.05 -12.02
N HIS A 246 -0.02 1.02 -11.92
CA HIS A 246 -0.53 0.29 -13.05
C HIS A 246 -2.02 0.55 -13.17
N HIS A 247 -2.44 1.20 -14.25
CA HIS A 247 -3.80 1.68 -14.46
C HIS A 247 -4.37 1.15 -15.76
N ILE A 248 -5.69 1.22 -15.90
CA ILE A 248 -6.32 1.18 -17.22
C ILE A 248 -6.43 2.62 -17.70
N ALA A 249 -5.96 2.90 -18.92
CA ALA A 249 -6.09 4.22 -19.52
C ALA A 249 -6.52 4.11 -20.99
N THR A 250 -7.15 5.18 -21.45
CA THR A 250 -7.45 5.40 -22.87
C THR A 250 -6.42 6.38 -23.42
N VAL A 251 -5.65 5.96 -24.41
CA VAL A 251 -4.53 6.70 -24.97
C VAL A 251 -4.85 7.11 -26.39
N GLY A 252 -4.72 8.40 -26.69
CA GLY A 252 -4.83 8.98 -28.02
C GLY A 252 -3.48 9.48 -28.51
N PHE A 253 -3.14 9.21 -29.77
CA PHE A 253 -2.00 9.80 -30.46
C PHE A 253 -2.47 10.58 -31.67
N ILE A 254 -1.97 11.80 -31.84
CA ILE A 254 -2.25 12.68 -32.98
C ILE A 254 -0.92 12.97 -33.68
N LYS A 255 -0.77 12.54 -34.93
CA LYS A 255 0.35 12.97 -35.79
C LYS A 255 -0.11 14.11 -36.68
N TYR A 256 0.66 15.20 -36.70
CA TYR A 256 0.50 16.27 -37.67
C TYR A 256 1.68 16.26 -38.66
N SER A 257 1.41 16.60 -39.91
CA SER A 257 2.41 16.59 -41.00
C SER A 257 2.16 17.71 -42.02
N GLY A 258 3.14 17.96 -42.90
CA GLY A 258 3.16 19.06 -43.87
C GLY A 258 3.91 20.30 -43.39
N VAL A 259 4.70 20.18 -42.32
CA VAL A 259 5.41 21.31 -41.71
C VAL A 259 6.61 21.76 -42.54
N ASP A 260 7.39 20.83 -43.11
CA ASP A 260 8.62 21.19 -43.82
C ASP A 260 8.30 21.93 -45.13
N ALA A 261 7.24 21.53 -45.81
CA ALA A 261 6.73 22.22 -46.99
C ALA A 261 6.22 23.63 -46.64
N LEU A 262 5.49 23.78 -45.53
CA LEU A 262 5.00 25.07 -45.05
C LEU A 262 6.15 25.99 -44.62
N MET A 263 7.16 25.43 -43.93
CA MET A 263 8.38 26.12 -43.55
C MET A 263 9.14 26.66 -44.77
N ALA A 264 9.31 25.83 -45.80
CA ALA A 264 10.02 26.22 -47.03
C ALA A 264 9.25 27.27 -47.86
N GLY A 265 7.91 27.18 -47.90
CA GLY A 265 7.06 28.04 -48.71
C GLY A 265 6.70 29.38 -48.07
N ALA A 266 6.42 29.38 -46.76
CA ALA A 266 5.86 30.54 -46.05
C ALA A 266 6.65 30.94 -44.79
N GLY A 267 7.71 30.20 -44.45
CA GLY A 267 8.60 30.52 -43.35
C GLY A 267 8.07 30.14 -41.96
N PRO A 268 8.89 30.36 -40.92
CA PRO A 268 8.57 29.92 -39.56
C PRO A 268 7.38 30.64 -38.94
N GLY A 269 7.09 31.89 -39.34
CA GLY A 269 5.90 32.60 -38.84
C GLY A 269 4.58 31.92 -39.26
N ALA A 270 4.50 31.39 -40.48
CA ALA A 270 3.32 30.65 -40.93
C ALA A 270 3.18 29.29 -40.22
N VAL A 271 4.30 28.62 -39.96
CA VAL A 271 4.34 27.39 -39.15
C VAL A 271 3.88 27.68 -37.72
N ALA A 272 4.33 28.79 -37.12
CA ALA A 272 3.91 29.19 -35.78
C ALA A 272 2.39 29.40 -35.69
N ALA A 273 1.78 30.08 -36.68
CA ALA A 273 0.34 30.27 -36.75
C ALA A 273 -0.42 28.93 -36.90
N ALA A 274 0.03 28.05 -37.80
CA ALA A 274 -0.60 26.74 -37.99
C ALA A 274 -0.52 25.85 -36.74
N LEU A 275 0.61 25.88 -36.02
CA LEU A 275 0.79 25.16 -34.77
C LEU A 275 -0.02 25.77 -33.63
N GLU A 276 -0.16 27.09 -33.57
CA GLU A 276 -1.03 27.78 -32.61
C GLU A 276 -2.49 27.33 -32.78
N ASP A 277 -2.99 27.32 -34.02
CA ASP A 277 -4.36 26.88 -34.31
C ASP A 277 -4.56 25.41 -33.95
N LEU A 278 -3.60 24.54 -34.30
CA LEU A 278 -3.65 23.12 -33.95
C LEU A 278 -3.67 22.91 -32.42
N VAL A 279 -2.73 23.51 -31.70
CA VAL A 279 -2.59 23.30 -30.25
C VAL A 279 -3.78 23.89 -29.50
N ARG A 280 -4.32 25.04 -29.92
CA ARG A 280 -5.54 25.60 -29.33
C ARG A 280 -6.75 24.71 -29.59
N ASN A 281 -6.91 24.17 -30.80
CA ASN A 281 -7.98 23.22 -31.11
C ASN A 281 -7.89 21.96 -30.23
N VAL A 282 -6.68 21.42 -30.05
CA VAL A 282 -6.44 20.27 -29.14
C VAL A 282 -6.78 20.65 -27.70
N GLN A 283 -6.26 21.76 -27.20
CA GLN A 283 -6.49 22.21 -25.82
C GLN A 283 -7.98 22.44 -25.54
N GLU A 284 -8.70 23.15 -26.42
CA GLU A 284 -10.14 23.34 -26.28
C GLU A 284 -10.92 22.02 -26.22
N ALA A 285 -10.58 21.08 -27.11
CA ALA A 285 -11.25 19.78 -27.15
C ALA A 285 -10.99 18.95 -25.88
N VAL A 286 -9.73 18.93 -25.40
CA VAL A 286 -9.38 18.12 -24.22
C VAL A 286 -9.77 18.78 -22.90
N ASP A 287 -9.75 20.11 -22.82
CA ASP A 287 -10.19 20.82 -21.61
C ASP A 287 -11.71 20.71 -21.42
N GLU A 288 -12.49 20.78 -22.50
CA GLU A 288 -13.96 20.59 -22.46
C GLU A 288 -14.34 19.14 -22.12
N GLU A 289 -13.64 18.18 -22.71
CA GLU A 289 -13.85 16.76 -22.46
C GLU A 289 -13.10 16.26 -21.22
N GLY A 290 -12.40 17.13 -20.48
CA GLY A 290 -11.49 16.80 -19.37
C GLY A 290 -10.55 15.60 -19.61
N VAL A 291 -10.03 15.51 -20.84
CA VAL A 291 -8.95 14.61 -21.26
C VAL A 291 -7.61 15.30 -20.99
N THR A 292 -6.58 14.54 -20.63
CA THR A 292 -5.26 15.12 -20.35
C THR A 292 -4.44 15.25 -21.63
N PHE A 293 -4.00 16.47 -21.97
CA PHE A 293 -2.86 16.69 -22.86
C PHE A 293 -1.59 16.23 -22.14
N LEU A 294 -1.05 15.07 -22.51
CA LEU A 294 0.07 14.47 -21.77
C LEU A 294 1.42 15.07 -22.18
N ALA A 295 1.70 15.07 -23.48
CA ALA A 295 2.97 15.53 -24.02
C ALA A 295 2.87 15.75 -25.54
N SER A 296 3.87 16.42 -26.12
CA SER A 296 4.12 16.38 -27.56
C SER A 296 5.55 15.90 -27.84
N ASP A 297 5.76 15.29 -29.00
CA ASP A 297 7.04 14.73 -29.45
C ASP A 297 7.34 15.09 -30.92
N ILE A 298 8.59 14.90 -31.34
CA ILE A 298 9.04 15.21 -32.70
C ILE A 298 8.79 14.05 -33.67
N ASP A 299 8.67 14.37 -34.95
CA ASP A 299 8.59 13.38 -36.03
C ASP A 299 9.14 14.01 -37.32
N GLN A 300 9.36 13.19 -38.35
CA GLN A 300 9.69 13.70 -39.69
C GLN A 300 8.50 14.48 -40.27
N ASP A 301 8.79 15.64 -40.87
CA ASP A 301 7.81 16.55 -41.49
C ASP A 301 6.67 17.01 -40.55
N GLY A 302 6.91 17.02 -39.23
CA GLY A 302 5.90 17.43 -38.26
C GLY A 302 6.19 16.99 -36.84
N GLY A 303 5.22 16.37 -36.19
CA GLY A 303 5.32 15.90 -34.81
C GLY A 303 4.08 15.17 -34.32
N LYS A 304 4.07 14.84 -33.03
CA LYS A 304 3.03 14.06 -32.36
C LYS A 304 2.53 14.75 -31.11
N ILE A 305 1.25 14.60 -30.81
CA ILE A 305 0.62 14.98 -29.54
C ILE A 305 0.01 13.72 -28.92
N ILE A 306 0.19 13.57 -27.61
CA ILE A 306 -0.26 12.42 -26.82
C ILE A 306 -1.35 12.89 -25.86
N LEU A 307 -2.50 12.23 -25.95
CA LEU A 307 -3.67 12.44 -25.12
C LEU A 307 -3.90 11.23 -24.24
N VAL A 308 -4.40 11.44 -23.02
CA VAL A 308 -4.74 10.34 -22.12
C VAL A 308 -5.94 10.66 -21.24
N ALA A 309 -6.80 9.66 -21.04
CA ALA A 309 -7.86 9.66 -20.03
C ALA A 309 -7.74 8.40 -19.14
N GLY A 310 -8.30 8.46 -17.93
CA GLY A 310 -8.10 7.47 -16.87
C GLY A 310 -6.88 7.74 -15.98
N VAL A 311 -5.94 8.57 -16.42
CA VAL A 311 -4.73 8.97 -15.65
C VAL A 311 -4.37 10.43 -15.94
N PRO A 312 -3.99 11.25 -14.93
CA PRO A 312 -3.92 10.92 -13.51
C PRO A 312 -5.29 10.77 -12.82
N GLY A 313 -6.37 11.25 -13.44
CA GLY A 313 -7.74 11.13 -12.92
C GLY A 313 -8.60 10.22 -13.80
N VAL A 314 -9.52 9.49 -13.17
CA VAL A 314 -10.54 8.67 -13.82
C VAL A 314 -11.85 9.44 -13.84
N GLN A 315 -12.55 9.42 -14.96
CA GLN A 315 -13.92 9.93 -15.05
C GLN A 315 -14.83 8.91 -15.72
N GLU A 316 -16.14 9.15 -15.62
CA GLU A 316 -17.12 8.37 -16.35
C GLU A 316 -16.91 8.54 -17.87
N ASP A 317 -17.00 7.44 -18.62
CA ASP A 317 -16.85 7.42 -20.08
C ASP A 317 -15.50 7.97 -20.61
N ASP A 318 -14.38 7.66 -19.95
CA ASP A 318 -13.04 8.08 -20.42
C ASP A 318 -12.75 7.67 -21.87
N GLU A 319 -13.29 6.54 -22.34
CA GLU A 319 -13.23 6.11 -23.74
C GLU A 319 -13.98 7.05 -24.67
N GLY A 320 -15.25 7.35 -24.36
CA GLY A 320 -16.07 8.25 -25.16
C GLY A 320 -15.52 9.67 -25.17
N ARG A 321 -14.98 10.16 -24.05
CA ARG A 321 -14.34 11.48 -23.91
C ARG A 321 -13.14 11.64 -24.85
N VAL A 322 -12.24 10.65 -24.88
CA VAL A 322 -11.09 10.68 -25.81
C VAL A 322 -11.55 10.61 -27.26
N LEU A 323 -12.58 9.82 -27.58
CA LEU A 323 -13.12 9.75 -28.94
C LEU A 323 -13.82 11.05 -29.37
N ARG A 324 -14.61 11.69 -28.51
CA ARG A 324 -15.22 13.02 -28.79
C ARG A 324 -14.14 14.08 -29.00
N ALA A 325 -13.13 14.13 -28.13
CA ALA A 325 -12.00 15.03 -28.29
C ALA A 325 -11.26 14.78 -29.61
N ALA A 326 -10.92 13.53 -29.91
CA ALA A 326 -10.24 13.14 -31.16
C ALA A 326 -11.04 13.53 -32.40
N ARG A 327 -12.36 13.28 -32.42
CA ARG A 327 -13.23 13.59 -33.55
C ARG A 327 -13.31 15.09 -33.79
N ARG A 328 -13.52 15.89 -32.73
CA ARG A 328 -13.52 17.36 -32.79
C ARG A 328 -12.20 17.92 -33.31
N ILE A 329 -11.07 17.36 -32.87
CA ILE A 329 -9.74 17.77 -33.31
C ILE A 329 -9.59 17.52 -34.82
N ALA A 330 -9.94 16.31 -35.28
CA ALA A 330 -9.83 15.93 -36.68
C ALA A 330 -10.76 16.75 -37.60
N ASP A 331 -11.97 17.09 -37.14
CA ASP A 331 -12.97 17.82 -37.94
C ASP A 331 -12.63 19.31 -38.15
N ARG A 332 -11.82 19.89 -37.26
CA ARG A 332 -11.39 21.30 -37.31
C ARG A 332 -9.98 21.49 -37.87
N ALA A 333 -9.35 20.43 -38.40
CA ALA A 333 -7.99 20.51 -38.92
C ALA A 333 -7.96 21.09 -40.34
N GLU A 334 -7.52 22.35 -40.47
CA GLU A 334 -7.52 23.06 -41.76
C GLU A 334 -6.12 23.20 -42.39
N SER A 335 -5.07 23.39 -41.58
CA SER A 335 -3.73 23.80 -42.06
C SER A 335 -2.69 22.68 -42.12
N LEU A 336 -2.86 21.62 -41.33
CA LEU A 336 -1.94 20.48 -41.22
C LEU A 336 -2.69 19.17 -41.37
N GLN A 337 -2.04 18.16 -41.95
CA GLN A 337 -2.64 16.84 -42.11
C GLN A 337 -2.56 16.06 -40.80
N LEU A 338 -3.71 15.69 -40.24
CA LEU A 338 -3.78 14.94 -38.99
C LEU A 338 -4.06 13.45 -39.21
N ARG A 339 -3.48 12.60 -38.36
CA ARG A 339 -3.82 11.17 -38.25
C ARG A 339 -3.97 10.84 -36.77
N ILE A 340 -5.06 10.17 -36.39
CA ILE A 340 -5.34 9.92 -34.97
C ILE A 340 -5.55 8.43 -34.72
N GLY A 341 -4.94 7.92 -33.66
CA GLY A 341 -5.10 6.55 -33.17
C GLY A 341 -5.45 6.53 -31.70
N VAL A 342 -6.48 5.75 -31.33
CA VAL A 342 -6.97 5.63 -29.96
C VAL A 342 -7.02 4.16 -29.55
N ASN A 343 -6.45 3.84 -28.38
CA ASN A 343 -6.52 2.50 -27.82
C ASN A 343 -6.67 2.54 -26.30
N ARG A 344 -7.29 1.50 -25.74
CA ARG A 344 -7.51 1.33 -24.31
C ARG A 344 -6.87 0.05 -23.82
N GLY A 345 -6.28 0.10 -22.62
CA GLY A 345 -5.75 -1.06 -21.94
C GLY A 345 -4.91 -0.69 -20.74
N HIS A 346 -4.19 -1.68 -20.23
CA HIS A 346 -3.27 -1.48 -19.11
C HIS A 346 -2.07 -0.63 -19.52
N VAL A 347 -1.77 0.37 -18.69
CA VAL A 347 -0.60 1.23 -18.80
C VAL A 347 0.14 1.26 -17.48
N PHE A 348 1.46 1.30 -17.58
CA PHE A 348 2.30 1.72 -16.49
C PHE A 348 2.38 3.25 -16.49
N VAL A 349 2.29 3.86 -15.32
CA VAL A 349 2.29 5.30 -15.14
C VAL A 349 3.30 5.67 -14.08
N GLY A 350 4.05 6.74 -14.29
CA GLY A 350 4.93 7.23 -13.25
C GLY A 350 5.78 8.40 -13.67
N GLU A 351 6.55 8.89 -12.71
CA GLU A 351 7.56 9.90 -12.95
C GLU A 351 8.87 9.27 -13.44
N ILE A 352 9.44 9.85 -14.50
CA ILE A 352 10.79 9.55 -14.98
C ILE A 352 11.67 10.80 -14.94
N GLY A 353 12.85 10.70 -14.35
CA GLY A 353 13.92 11.68 -14.46
C GLY A 353 14.73 11.88 -13.18
N THR A 354 15.16 13.12 -12.97
CA THR A 354 16.02 13.59 -11.88
C THR A 354 15.33 14.70 -11.10
N ASP A 355 15.91 15.07 -9.96
CA ASP A 355 15.40 16.18 -9.15
C ASP A 355 15.41 17.55 -9.86
N PHE A 356 16.20 17.71 -10.92
CA PHE A 356 16.25 18.96 -11.70
C PHE A 356 15.54 18.87 -13.06
N ARG A 357 15.14 17.68 -13.52
CA ARG A 357 14.40 17.47 -14.77
C ARG A 357 13.70 16.11 -14.77
N ALA A 358 12.38 16.10 -14.91
CA ALA A 358 11.56 14.89 -14.97
C ALA A 358 10.32 15.06 -15.85
N THR A 359 9.61 13.98 -16.12
CA THR A 359 8.32 13.98 -16.81
C THR A 359 7.36 12.99 -16.18
N TYR A 360 6.07 13.29 -16.24
CA TYR A 360 5.02 12.30 -16.00
C TYR A 360 4.73 11.60 -17.32
N THR A 361 4.74 10.27 -17.33
CA THR A 361 4.57 9.53 -18.58
C THR A 361 3.83 8.22 -18.38
N ILE A 362 3.37 7.67 -19.50
CA ILE A 362 2.70 6.38 -19.60
C ILE A 362 3.53 5.45 -20.49
N MET A 363 3.59 4.17 -20.14
CA MET A 363 4.34 3.16 -20.87
C MET A 363 3.53 1.87 -20.97
N GLY A 364 3.78 1.09 -22.02
CA GLY A 364 3.21 -0.24 -22.18
C GLY A 364 2.71 -0.51 -23.59
N ASP A 365 2.32 -1.76 -23.82
CA ASP A 365 1.80 -2.22 -25.11
C ASP A 365 0.57 -1.43 -25.56
N THR A 366 -0.29 -1.01 -24.63
CA THR A 366 -1.46 -0.15 -24.90
C THR A 366 -1.07 1.16 -25.59
N VAL A 367 -0.03 1.82 -25.09
CA VAL A 367 0.50 3.09 -25.62
C VAL A 367 1.09 2.87 -27.01
N ASN A 368 1.87 1.80 -27.18
CA ASN A 368 2.48 1.42 -28.45
C ASN A 368 1.43 1.11 -29.51
N LEU A 369 0.35 0.44 -29.13
CA LEU A 369 -0.75 0.13 -30.05
C LEU A 369 -1.49 1.38 -30.50
N ALA A 370 -1.78 2.34 -29.61
CA ALA A 370 -2.37 3.63 -29.98
C ALA A 370 -1.51 4.37 -31.02
N ALA A 371 -0.19 4.44 -30.80
CA ALA A 371 0.75 5.05 -31.76
C ALA A 371 0.78 4.31 -33.12
N ARG A 372 0.61 2.99 -33.13
CA ARG A 372 0.56 2.19 -34.37
C ARG A 372 -0.77 2.38 -35.13
N LEU A 373 -1.89 2.50 -34.42
CA LEU A 373 -3.18 2.86 -35.01
C LEU A 373 -3.11 4.25 -35.67
N MET A 374 -2.48 5.21 -34.99
CA MET A 374 -2.25 6.56 -35.54
C MET A 374 -1.40 6.51 -36.82
N ALA A 375 -0.34 5.70 -36.83
CA ALA A 375 0.52 5.56 -38.02
C ALA A 375 -0.22 4.93 -39.21
N ALA A 376 -1.18 4.03 -38.95
CA ALA A 376 -2.00 3.36 -39.95
C ALA A 376 -3.18 4.23 -40.46
N ALA A 377 -3.61 5.24 -39.69
CA ALA A 377 -4.72 6.10 -40.04
C ALA A 377 -4.47 6.93 -41.31
N SER A 378 -5.52 7.13 -42.10
CA SER A 378 -5.51 8.08 -43.22
C SER A 378 -5.57 9.52 -42.70
N ALA A 379 -5.17 10.48 -43.54
CA ALA A 379 -5.27 11.89 -43.19
C ALA A 379 -6.73 12.30 -42.91
N GLY A 380 -6.99 12.91 -41.76
CA GLY A 380 -8.31 13.33 -41.28
C GLY A 380 -9.12 12.24 -40.55
N GLU A 381 -8.61 11.00 -40.48
CA GLU A 381 -9.32 9.88 -39.87
C GLU A 381 -8.88 9.61 -38.42
N VAL A 382 -9.82 9.09 -37.62
CA VAL A 382 -9.61 8.62 -36.25
C VAL A 382 -9.79 7.12 -36.24
N TYR A 383 -8.73 6.37 -35.92
CA TYR A 383 -8.78 4.92 -35.80
C TYR A 383 -8.81 4.51 -34.34
N ALA A 384 -9.75 3.64 -33.98
CA ALA A 384 -9.88 3.11 -32.62
C ALA A 384 -9.84 1.58 -32.60
N SER A 385 -9.32 1.02 -31.51
CA SER A 385 -9.44 -0.42 -31.25
C SER A 385 -10.86 -0.77 -30.76
N PRO A 386 -11.29 -2.05 -30.91
CA PRO A 386 -12.56 -2.51 -30.33
C PRO A 386 -12.65 -2.25 -28.82
N SER A 387 -11.54 -2.38 -28.10
CA SER A 387 -11.50 -2.18 -26.64
C SER A 387 -11.90 -0.77 -26.18
N VAL A 388 -11.81 0.24 -27.06
CA VAL A 388 -12.30 1.59 -26.79
C VAL A 388 -13.81 1.67 -27.06
N LEU A 389 -14.24 1.21 -28.24
CA LEU A 389 -15.62 1.32 -28.71
C LEU A 389 -16.61 0.50 -27.88
N ASP A 390 -16.21 -0.70 -27.44
CA ASP A 390 -17.08 -1.59 -26.65
C ASP A 390 -17.41 -0.98 -25.27
N ARG A 391 -16.49 -0.15 -24.75
CA ARG A 391 -16.52 0.45 -23.41
C ARG A 391 -17.06 1.85 -23.33
N SER A 392 -17.02 2.58 -24.45
CA SER A 392 -17.59 3.91 -24.55
C SER A 392 -19.10 3.88 -24.24
N LEU A 393 -19.53 4.70 -23.27
CA LEU A 393 -20.96 5.00 -23.04
C LEU A 393 -21.53 5.83 -24.18
N THR A 394 -20.68 6.62 -24.84
CA THR A 394 -21.01 7.36 -26.06
C THR A 394 -20.89 6.47 -27.29
N LEU A 395 -21.88 6.51 -28.17
CA LEU A 395 -21.93 5.71 -29.39
C LEU A 395 -21.46 6.56 -30.58
N PHE A 396 -20.70 5.94 -31.49
CA PHE A 396 -20.17 6.59 -32.69
C PHE A 396 -20.50 5.78 -33.95
N GLU A 397 -20.61 6.46 -35.10
CA GLU A 397 -20.54 5.80 -36.40
C GLU A 397 -19.18 5.09 -36.53
N THR A 398 -19.18 3.83 -36.95
CA THR A 398 -17.94 3.05 -37.06
C THR A 398 -17.89 2.28 -38.36
N VAL A 399 -16.73 2.28 -39.00
CA VAL A 399 -16.45 1.46 -40.19
C VAL A 399 -15.32 0.48 -39.85
N PRO A 400 -15.56 -0.84 -39.87
CA PRO A 400 -14.51 -1.81 -39.62
C PRO A 400 -13.45 -1.75 -40.72
N LEU A 401 -12.18 -1.78 -40.31
CA LEU A 401 -11.03 -1.87 -41.21
C LEU A 401 -10.61 -3.33 -41.39
N GLU A 402 -9.96 -3.64 -42.51
CA GLU A 402 -9.32 -4.95 -42.67
C GLU A 402 -8.21 -5.14 -41.62
N PRO A 403 -8.14 -6.28 -40.91
CA PRO A 403 -7.10 -6.53 -39.93
C PRO A 403 -5.69 -6.37 -40.51
N PHE A 404 -4.81 -5.65 -39.82
CA PHE A 404 -3.45 -5.39 -40.29
C PHE A 404 -2.39 -5.75 -39.26
N PHE A 405 -1.22 -6.17 -39.74
CA PHE A 405 -0.09 -6.46 -38.87
C PHE A 405 0.60 -5.18 -38.43
N VAL A 406 0.88 -5.11 -37.13
CA VAL A 406 1.71 -4.05 -36.56
C VAL A 406 2.97 -4.66 -35.95
N LYS A 407 4.09 -3.92 -36.03
CA LYS A 407 5.40 -4.37 -35.51
C LYS A 407 5.25 -4.86 -34.06
N GLY A 408 5.69 -6.06 -33.72
CA GLY A 408 5.66 -6.57 -32.34
C GLY A 408 4.35 -7.22 -31.89
N LYS A 409 3.37 -7.42 -32.78
CA LYS A 409 2.19 -8.27 -32.53
C LYS A 409 2.26 -9.56 -33.36
N GLU A 410 1.96 -10.69 -32.71
CA GLU A 410 1.91 -11.99 -33.38
C GLU A 410 0.64 -12.17 -34.24
N HIS A 411 -0.45 -11.49 -33.87
CA HIS A 411 -1.74 -11.52 -34.56
C HIS A 411 -2.07 -10.16 -35.20
N PRO A 412 -2.80 -10.14 -36.33
CA PRO A 412 -3.26 -8.91 -36.94
C PRO A 412 -4.24 -8.18 -36.00
N VAL A 413 -4.16 -6.86 -35.99
CA VAL A 413 -4.98 -6.00 -35.14
C VAL A 413 -6.24 -5.60 -35.90
N GLN A 414 -7.40 -5.80 -35.27
CA GLN A 414 -8.67 -5.23 -35.72
C GLN A 414 -8.78 -3.78 -35.25
N ALA A 415 -9.20 -2.88 -36.14
CA ALA A 415 -9.48 -1.48 -35.83
C ALA A 415 -10.70 -0.97 -36.61
N TYR A 416 -11.19 0.21 -36.22
CA TYR A 416 -12.34 0.86 -36.82
C TYR A 416 -12.04 2.32 -37.10
N ALA A 417 -12.49 2.83 -38.24
CA ALA A 417 -12.59 4.27 -38.45
C ALA A 417 -13.80 4.81 -37.68
N VAL A 418 -13.60 5.86 -36.90
CA VAL A 418 -14.62 6.48 -36.04
C VAL A 418 -15.14 7.78 -36.64
N GLY A 419 -16.45 7.80 -36.89
CA GLY A 419 -17.21 8.91 -37.45
C GLY A 419 -17.93 9.74 -36.39
N ALA A 420 -19.10 10.27 -36.71
CA ALA A 420 -19.85 11.18 -35.84
C ALA A 420 -20.46 10.47 -34.62
N GLU A 421 -20.70 11.23 -33.55
CA GLU A 421 -21.46 10.76 -32.39
C GLU A 421 -22.94 10.47 -32.76
N THR A 422 -23.46 9.35 -32.29
CA THR A 422 -24.82 8.87 -32.60
C THR A 422 -25.77 8.76 -31.41
N GLY A 423 -25.28 8.87 -30.16
CA GLY A 423 -26.10 8.81 -28.94
C GLY A 423 -25.33 8.30 -27.70
N SER A 424 -26.04 8.04 -26.60
CA SER A 424 -25.46 7.54 -25.33
C SER A 424 -26.19 6.31 -24.76
N ARG A 425 -25.47 5.49 -23.98
CA ARG A 425 -26.02 4.37 -23.19
C ARG A 425 -26.52 4.90 -21.83
N SER A 426 -27.71 4.50 -21.36
CA SER A 426 -28.30 5.00 -20.10
C SER A 426 -27.78 4.28 -18.85
N SER A 427 -27.41 5.04 -17.81
CA SER A 427 -27.04 4.57 -16.46
C SER A 427 -27.87 5.34 -15.40
N GLU A 428 -28.64 4.65 -14.55
CA GLU A 428 -29.34 5.24 -13.38
C GLU A 428 -28.94 4.48 -12.10
N VAL A 429 -28.48 5.19 -11.06
CA VAL A 429 -28.24 4.63 -9.70
C VAL A 429 -28.63 5.62 -8.60
N ALA A 430 -29.47 5.16 -7.66
CA ALA A 430 -29.36 5.47 -6.22
C ALA A 430 -30.21 4.47 -5.39
N GLY A 431 -29.56 3.70 -4.50
CA GLY A 431 -30.19 2.81 -3.50
C GLY A 431 -29.37 1.54 -3.23
N GLY A 432 -29.05 1.27 -1.96
CA GLY A 432 -28.39 0.02 -1.54
C GLY A 432 -29.27 -1.22 -1.78
N LEU A 433 -28.70 -2.41 -1.72
CA LEU A 433 -29.44 -3.63 -2.07
C LEU A 433 -30.43 -4.06 -0.96
N PRO A 434 -31.60 -4.62 -1.33
CA PRO A 434 -32.55 -5.21 -0.38
C PRO A 434 -31.95 -6.45 0.30
N PHE A 435 -32.43 -6.80 1.49
CA PHE A 435 -32.04 -8.03 2.19
C PHE A 435 -32.86 -9.21 1.65
N VAL A 436 -32.21 -10.17 0.97
CA VAL A 436 -32.86 -11.30 0.28
C VAL A 436 -32.27 -12.63 0.73
N GLY A 437 -33.13 -13.62 0.92
CA GLY A 437 -32.80 -14.96 1.45
C GLY A 437 -32.64 -14.95 2.97
N ARG A 438 -32.14 -16.07 3.52
CA ARG A 438 -31.85 -16.27 4.96
C ARG A 438 -33.08 -16.37 5.87
N GLU A 439 -34.20 -16.87 5.36
CA GLU A 439 -35.43 -16.99 6.14
C GLU A 439 -35.29 -17.93 7.35
N GLU A 440 -34.51 -19.02 7.21
CA GLU A 440 -34.26 -19.97 8.30
C GLU A 440 -33.36 -19.37 9.38
N GLU A 441 -32.31 -18.64 8.97
CA GLU A 441 -31.39 -17.95 9.88
C GLU A 441 -32.08 -16.80 10.62
N ILE A 442 -32.88 -15.98 9.93
CA ILE A 442 -33.72 -14.94 10.55
C ILE A 442 -34.68 -15.58 11.55
N ALA A 443 -35.36 -16.68 11.19
CA ALA A 443 -36.30 -17.34 12.10
C ALA A 443 -35.60 -17.85 13.38
N THR A 444 -34.38 -18.38 13.24
CA THR A 444 -33.56 -18.86 14.35
C THR A 444 -33.17 -17.71 15.29
N LEU A 445 -32.62 -16.62 14.74
CA LEU A 445 -32.23 -15.44 15.52
C LEU A 445 -33.47 -14.77 16.14
N SER A 446 -34.55 -14.60 15.40
CA SER A 446 -35.82 -14.07 15.90
C SER A 446 -36.34 -14.88 17.11
N GLY A 447 -36.18 -16.21 17.07
CA GLY A 447 -36.49 -17.08 18.19
C GLY A 447 -35.65 -16.81 19.45
N LEU A 448 -34.37 -16.48 19.30
CA LEU A 448 -33.49 -16.11 20.41
C LEU A 448 -33.86 -14.74 21.00
N PHE A 449 -34.12 -13.74 20.15
CA PHE A 449 -34.57 -12.41 20.61
C PHE A 449 -35.92 -12.49 21.33
N ALA A 450 -36.84 -13.36 20.88
CA ALA A 450 -38.09 -13.62 21.58
C ALA A 450 -37.89 -14.30 22.94
N GLN A 451 -36.91 -15.20 23.08
CA GLN A 451 -36.55 -15.81 24.38
C GLN A 451 -35.95 -14.77 25.33
N LEU A 452 -35.05 -13.92 24.80
CA LEU A 452 -34.43 -12.83 25.52
C LEU A 452 -35.47 -11.86 26.08
N ALA A 453 -36.45 -11.46 25.27
CA ALA A 453 -37.56 -10.61 25.70
C ALA A 453 -38.43 -11.27 26.80
N ASN A 454 -38.49 -12.60 26.85
CA ASN A 454 -39.17 -13.38 27.90
C ASN A 454 -38.28 -13.67 29.12
N GLY A 455 -37.11 -13.05 29.22
CA GLY A 455 -36.21 -13.15 30.35
C GLY A 455 -35.26 -14.36 30.32
N ARG A 456 -35.15 -15.06 29.18
CA ARG A 456 -34.24 -16.19 28.99
C ARG A 456 -33.08 -15.78 28.09
N GLY A 457 -31.87 -15.74 28.64
CA GLY A 457 -30.68 -15.47 27.85
C GLY A 457 -30.25 -16.63 26.97
N GLY A 458 -29.11 -16.48 26.31
CA GLY A 458 -28.53 -17.50 25.45
C GLY A 458 -27.22 -17.08 24.82
N VAL A 459 -26.63 -18.01 24.06
CA VAL A 459 -25.37 -17.82 23.36
C VAL A 459 -25.55 -18.31 21.92
N MET A 460 -25.07 -17.55 20.94
CA MET A 460 -25.08 -17.95 19.53
C MET A 460 -23.84 -17.45 18.81
N SER A 461 -23.15 -18.35 18.12
CA SER A 461 -22.08 -17.97 17.19
C SER A 461 -22.61 -17.92 15.76
N ILE A 462 -22.42 -16.81 15.04
CA ILE A 462 -22.65 -16.73 13.60
C ILE A 462 -21.31 -16.94 12.89
N VAL A 463 -21.17 -18.07 12.21
CA VAL A 463 -19.93 -18.50 11.58
C VAL A 463 -20.05 -18.37 10.07
N GLY A 464 -19.03 -17.82 9.42
CA GLY A 464 -18.99 -17.81 7.97
C GLY A 464 -17.82 -17.02 7.40
N GLU A 465 -17.60 -17.13 6.11
CA GLU A 465 -16.50 -16.46 5.42
C GLU A 465 -16.68 -14.92 5.37
N ARG A 466 -15.63 -14.20 4.94
CA ARG A 466 -15.68 -12.74 4.78
C ARG A 466 -16.70 -12.39 3.68
N GLY A 467 -17.51 -11.35 3.88
CA GLY A 467 -18.48 -10.89 2.88
C GLY A 467 -19.76 -11.73 2.76
N ILE A 468 -19.93 -12.79 3.56
CA ILE A 468 -21.09 -13.68 3.51
C ILE A 468 -22.39 -13.09 4.09
N GLY A 469 -22.32 -11.91 4.73
CA GLY A 469 -23.49 -11.20 5.26
C GLY A 469 -23.71 -11.26 6.78
N LYS A 470 -22.73 -11.72 7.58
CA LYS A 470 -22.86 -11.83 9.06
C LYS A 470 -23.38 -10.56 9.74
N SER A 471 -22.69 -9.42 9.55
CA SER A 471 -23.09 -8.15 10.19
C SER A 471 -24.47 -7.70 9.72
N ARG A 472 -24.75 -7.84 8.41
CA ARG A 472 -26.05 -7.45 7.86
C ARG A 472 -27.20 -8.30 8.41
N LEU A 473 -26.98 -9.59 8.64
CA LEU A 473 -27.96 -10.48 9.28
C LEU A 473 -28.24 -10.04 10.73
N VAL A 474 -27.21 -9.62 11.47
CA VAL A 474 -27.39 -9.07 12.84
C VAL A 474 -28.15 -7.76 12.80
N ASP A 475 -27.79 -6.84 11.89
CA ASP A 475 -28.48 -5.56 11.70
C ASP A 475 -29.99 -5.74 11.42
N GLU A 476 -30.37 -6.79 10.69
CA GLU A 476 -31.77 -7.08 10.34
C GLU A 476 -32.60 -7.54 11.54
N VAL A 477 -31.99 -8.28 12.48
CA VAL A 477 -32.68 -8.78 13.68
C VAL A 477 -32.51 -7.86 14.89
N LEU A 478 -31.55 -6.93 14.87
CA LEU A 478 -31.28 -5.99 15.95
C LEU A 478 -32.53 -5.17 16.38
N PRO A 479 -33.42 -4.72 15.46
CA PRO A 479 -34.67 -4.06 15.86
C PRO A 479 -35.57 -4.90 16.77
N LEU A 480 -35.43 -6.23 16.76
CA LEU A 480 -36.20 -7.13 17.63
C LEU A 480 -35.78 -7.04 19.10
N LEU A 481 -34.65 -6.40 19.42
CA LEU A 481 -34.23 -6.14 20.80
C LEU A 481 -35.20 -5.21 21.54
N GLY A 482 -35.90 -4.34 20.81
CA GLY A 482 -36.78 -3.32 21.39
C GLY A 482 -36.03 -2.38 22.33
N ASP A 483 -36.52 -2.24 23.56
CA ASP A 483 -35.93 -1.37 24.61
C ASP A 483 -34.77 -2.04 25.37
N GLY A 484 -34.33 -3.24 24.95
CA GLY A 484 -33.19 -3.93 25.54
C GLY A 484 -31.86 -3.19 25.31
N ARG A 485 -30.88 -3.41 26.18
CA ARG A 485 -29.58 -2.74 26.07
C ARG A 485 -28.67 -3.48 25.08
N HIS A 486 -28.17 -2.76 24.09
CA HIS A 486 -27.22 -3.28 23.11
C HIS A 486 -25.79 -2.85 23.47
N LEU A 487 -24.90 -3.83 23.67
CA LEU A 487 -23.48 -3.65 23.89
C LEU A 487 -22.71 -4.26 22.71
N ASN A 488 -22.24 -3.40 21.81
CA ASN A 488 -21.41 -3.80 20.68
C ASN A 488 -19.92 -3.82 21.10
N ILE A 489 -19.24 -4.92 20.81
CA ILE A 489 -17.86 -5.22 21.17
C ILE A 489 -17.14 -5.62 19.89
N ARG A 490 -16.08 -4.89 19.52
CA ARG A 490 -15.38 -5.10 18.23
C ARG A 490 -13.95 -5.58 18.45
N ALA A 491 -13.63 -6.73 17.87
CA ALA A 491 -12.27 -7.22 17.81
C ALA A 491 -11.54 -6.71 16.55
N GLU A 492 -10.28 -6.29 16.69
CA GLU A 492 -9.49 -5.70 15.60
C GLU A 492 -8.18 -6.47 15.37
N PRO A 493 -7.68 -6.57 14.12
CA PRO A 493 -6.43 -7.30 13.81
C PRO A 493 -5.22 -6.83 14.62
N TYR A 494 -5.11 -5.52 14.87
CA TYR A 494 -4.04 -4.92 15.67
C TYR A 494 -4.34 -4.94 17.18
N GLY A 495 -5.60 -5.14 17.57
CA GLY A 495 -6.02 -5.21 18.96
C GLY A 495 -5.73 -6.56 19.62
N THR A 496 -5.43 -7.60 18.84
CA THR A 496 -4.99 -8.90 19.34
C THR A 496 -3.79 -8.80 20.28
N ALA A 497 -2.94 -7.78 20.14
CA ALA A 497 -1.70 -7.62 20.89
C ALA A 497 -1.84 -6.93 22.27
N THR A 498 -3.05 -6.55 22.68
CA THR A 498 -3.28 -5.76 23.90
C THR A 498 -4.47 -6.33 24.69
N PRO A 499 -4.27 -6.85 25.92
CA PRO A 499 -5.33 -7.38 26.77
C PRO A 499 -6.50 -6.43 26.96
N TYR A 500 -7.73 -6.95 26.95
CA TYR A 500 -8.96 -6.19 27.24
C TYR A 500 -9.26 -5.03 26.29
N ARG A 501 -8.49 -4.89 25.20
CA ARG A 501 -8.60 -3.73 24.29
C ARG A 501 -9.97 -3.61 23.64
N ALA A 502 -10.57 -4.74 23.28
CA ALA A 502 -11.89 -4.83 22.67
C ALA A 502 -13.02 -4.46 23.65
N LEU A 503 -12.80 -4.67 24.95
CA LEU A 503 -13.80 -4.46 26.00
C LEU A 503 -13.73 -3.08 26.64
N ARG A 504 -12.56 -2.40 26.56
CA ARG A 504 -12.29 -1.11 27.19
C ARG A 504 -13.43 -0.10 27.04
N ASP A 505 -13.84 0.14 25.79
CA ASP A 505 -14.80 1.21 25.49
C ASP A 505 -16.22 0.80 25.91
N THR A 506 -16.57 -0.48 25.77
CA THR A 506 -17.85 -1.04 26.25
C THR A 506 -17.96 -0.96 27.78
N VAL A 507 -16.92 -1.36 28.51
CA VAL A 507 -16.88 -1.32 29.98
C VAL A 507 -16.98 0.12 30.48
N ARG A 508 -16.22 1.05 29.90
CA ARG A 508 -16.32 2.48 30.25
C ARG A 508 -17.71 3.04 29.99
N GLY A 509 -18.33 2.66 28.85
CA GLY A 509 -19.69 3.06 28.51
C GLY A 509 -20.74 2.54 29.49
N VAL A 510 -20.63 1.27 29.90
CA VAL A 510 -21.53 0.66 30.90
C VAL A 510 -21.39 1.34 32.27
N LEU A 511 -20.17 1.68 32.66
CA LEU A 511 -19.87 2.31 33.96
C LEU A 511 -19.99 3.84 33.95
N GLY A 512 -20.35 4.46 32.82
CA GLY A 512 -20.46 5.91 32.71
C GLY A 512 -19.13 6.67 32.86
N VAL A 513 -17.99 6.02 32.60
CA VAL A 513 -16.66 6.63 32.69
C VAL A 513 -16.39 7.42 31.42
N GLU A 514 -16.44 8.74 31.53
CA GLU A 514 -16.13 9.65 30.42
C GLU A 514 -14.62 9.79 30.23
N ARG A 515 -14.19 9.94 28.98
CA ARG A 515 -12.76 10.07 28.67
C ARG A 515 -12.21 11.41 29.21
N SER A 516 -11.26 11.35 30.12
CA SER A 516 -10.65 12.52 30.77
C SER A 516 -9.16 12.30 31.09
N THR A 517 -8.60 13.06 32.04
CA THR A 517 -7.26 12.75 32.58
C THR A 517 -7.28 11.43 33.37
N PRO A 518 -6.16 10.69 33.47
CA PRO A 518 -6.12 9.42 34.18
C PRO A 518 -6.70 9.48 35.60
N GLU A 519 -6.41 10.56 36.34
CA GLU A 519 -6.88 10.76 37.71
C GLU A 519 -8.39 10.92 37.79
N LYS A 520 -8.98 11.67 36.84
CA LYS A 520 -10.42 11.87 36.77
C LYS A 520 -11.15 10.61 36.34
N MET A 521 -10.57 9.85 35.40
CA MET A 521 -11.13 8.58 34.98
C MET A 521 -11.06 7.54 36.11
N ALA A 522 -9.99 7.54 36.89
CA ALA A 522 -9.87 6.72 38.10
C ALA A 522 -10.91 7.12 39.16
N GLU A 523 -11.13 8.41 39.38
CA GLU A 523 -12.18 8.92 40.28
C GLU A 523 -13.58 8.49 39.82
N GLN A 524 -13.90 8.68 38.53
CA GLN A 524 -15.17 8.26 37.95
C GLN A 524 -15.40 6.75 38.06
N LEU A 525 -14.36 5.95 37.77
CA LEU A 525 -14.44 4.50 37.90
C LEU A 525 -14.66 4.08 39.37
N ALA A 526 -13.94 4.70 40.31
CA ALA A 526 -14.11 4.43 41.74
C ALA A 526 -15.52 4.77 42.22
N VAL A 527 -16.07 5.91 41.81
CA VAL A 527 -17.46 6.31 42.13
C VAL A 527 -18.46 5.32 41.55
N ALA A 528 -18.32 4.95 40.28
CA ALA A 528 -19.23 3.99 39.63
C ALA A 528 -19.22 2.63 40.33
N VAL A 529 -18.03 2.11 40.68
CA VAL A 529 -17.91 0.83 41.41
C VAL A 529 -18.48 0.95 42.83
N ALA A 530 -18.22 2.04 43.54
CA ALA A 530 -18.78 2.26 44.88
C ALA A 530 -20.31 2.38 44.91
N GLU A 531 -20.92 2.87 43.82
CA GLU A 531 -22.38 2.97 43.70
C GLU A 531 -23.04 1.65 43.28
N LEU A 532 -22.41 0.91 42.35
CA LEU A 532 -22.98 -0.31 41.76
C LEU A 532 -22.69 -1.57 42.58
N ALA A 533 -21.44 -1.72 43.05
CA ALA A 533 -20.92 -2.92 43.71
C ALA A 533 -19.85 -2.54 44.76
N PRO A 534 -20.24 -1.95 45.90
CA PRO A 534 -19.31 -1.45 46.92
C PRO A 534 -18.33 -2.52 47.45
N GLU A 535 -18.75 -3.77 47.49
CA GLU A 535 -17.92 -4.92 47.87
C GLU A 535 -16.71 -5.17 46.96
N LEU A 536 -16.75 -4.66 45.71
CA LEU A 536 -15.67 -4.78 44.74
C LEU A 536 -14.64 -3.64 44.84
N GLU A 537 -14.88 -2.61 45.65
CA GLU A 537 -13.95 -1.48 45.85
C GLU A 537 -12.51 -1.93 46.21
N PRO A 538 -12.28 -2.93 47.08
CA PRO A 538 -10.93 -3.44 47.35
C PRO A 538 -10.26 -4.10 46.13
N LEU A 539 -11.01 -4.48 45.10
CA LEU A 539 -10.52 -5.11 43.86
C LEU A 539 -10.58 -4.16 42.66
N LEU A 540 -10.84 -2.86 42.89
CA LEU A 540 -10.91 -1.82 41.88
C LEU A 540 -9.74 -1.85 40.87
N PRO A 541 -8.47 -2.13 41.25
CA PRO A 541 -7.38 -2.21 40.27
C PRO A 541 -7.59 -3.29 39.18
N LEU A 542 -8.24 -4.41 39.49
CA LEU A 542 -8.53 -5.46 38.51
C LEU A 542 -9.62 -5.05 37.51
N ILE A 543 -10.61 -4.29 37.96
CA ILE A 543 -11.63 -3.67 37.09
C ILE A 543 -10.98 -2.60 36.20
N ALA A 544 -10.04 -1.84 36.77
CA ALA A 544 -9.32 -0.79 36.08
C ALA A 544 -8.41 -1.32 34.96
N GLU A 545 -7.89 -2.55 35.08
CA GLU A 545 -7.16 -3.24 34.00
C GLU A 545 -8.03 -3.40 32.75
N VAL A 546 -9.28 -3.87 32.90
CA VAL A 546 -10.20 -4.05 31.77
C VAL A 546 -10.63 -2.69 31.19
N ALA A 547 -10.81 -1.70 32.05
CA ALA A 547 -11.09 -0.32 31.63
C ALA A 547 -9.85 0.42 31.12
N MET A 548 -8.64 -0.16 31.17
CA MET A 548 -7.35 0.47 30.87
C MET A 548 -7.18 1.83 31.56
N ILE A 549 -7.32 1.86 32.88
CA ILE A 549 -7.16 3.05 33.73
C ILE A 549 -6.13 2.70 34.81
N GLU A 550 -5.12 3.55 34.97
CA GLU A 550 -4.11 3.35 36.01
C GLU A 550 -4.68 3.67 37.39
N ILE A 551 -4.69 2.66 38.27
CA ILE A 551 -5.08 2.77 39.67
C ILE A 551 -4.04 2.07 40.53
N ALA A 552 -3.67 2.68 41.66
CA ALA A 552 -2.69 2.11 42.57
C ALA A 552 -3.20 0.76 43.13
N PRO A 553 -2.31 -0.25 43.26
CA PRO A 553 -2.70 -1.55 43.78
C PRO A 553 -3.18 -1.46 45.23
N THR A 554 -4.16 -2.29 45.56
CA THR A 554 -4.65 -2.54 46.92
C THR A 554 -4.07 -3.84 47.47
N PRO A 555 -4.00 -4.04 48.81
CA PRO A 555 -3.54 -5.30 49.40
C PRO A 555 -4.31 -6.53 48.89
N GLN A 556 -5.60 -6.38 48.59
CA GLN A 556 -6.45 -7.44 48.06
C GLN A 556 -6.14 -7.74 46.59
N SER A 557 -5.88 -6.73 45.76
CA SER A 557 -5.48 -6.92 44.36
C SER A 557 -4.07 -7.51 44.21
N GLU A 558 -3.18 -7.26 45.17
CA GLU A 558 -1.84 -7.85 45.24
C GLU A 558 -1.85 -9.29 45.76
N ALA A 559 -2.84 -9.65 46.60
CA ALA A 559 -2.99 -11.00 47.12
C ALA A 559 -3.46 -12.01 46.07
N VAL A 560 -3.98 -11.55 44.91
CA VAL A 560 -4.35 -12.42 43.79
C VAL A 560 -3.09 -12.86 43.07
N GLU A 561 -2.75 -14.15 43.17
CA GLU A 561 -1.62 -14.72 42.42
C GLU A 561 -1.81 -14.51 40.91
N GLN A 562 -0.74 -14.13 40.20
CA GLN A 562 -0.83 -13.74 38.78
C GLN A 562 -1.50 -14.78 37.88
N ARG A 563 -1.25 -16.08 38.10
CA ARG A 563 -1.87 -17.17 37.33
C ARG A 563 -3.40 -17.26 37.46
N PHE A 564 -3.98 -16.71 38.53
CA PHE A 564 -5.43 -16.65 38.75
C PHE A 564 -6.00 -15.26 38.50
N ARG A 565 -5.16 -14.30 38.09
CA ARG A 565 -5.58 -12.90 37.92
C ARG A 565 -6.61 -12.78 36.82
N MET A 566 -6.42 -13.47 35.70
CA MET A 566 -7.38 -13.46 34.59
C MET A 566 -8.75 -14.02 35.01
N ASP A 567 -8.77 -15.21 35.62
CA ASP A 567 -10.01 -15.83 36.15
C ASP A 567 -10.70 -14.89 37.14
N ARG A 568 -9.93 -14.33 38.09
CA ARG A 568 -10.47 -13.46 39.14
C ARG A 568 -10.99 -12.14 38.58
N THR A 569 -10.28 -11.54 37.61
CA THR A 569 -10.74 -10.36 36.89
C THR A 569 -12.03 -10.65 36.12
N ALA A 570 -12.16 -11.85 35.53
CA ALA A 570 -13.38 -12.22 34.84
C ALA A 570 -14.58 -12.36 35.78
N GLU A 571 -14.39 -13.02 36.93
CA GLU A 571 -15.42 -13.18 37.96
C GLU A 571 -15.96 -11.83 38.46
N ILE A 572 -15.07 -10.90 38.84
CA ILE A 572 -15.49 -9.59 39.38
C ILE A 572 -16.14 -8.72 38.31
N MET A 573 -15.72 -8.83 37.05
CA MET A 573 -16.31 -8.08 35.95
C MET A 573 -17.71 -8.57 35.66
N VAL A 574 -17.94 -9.88 35.73
CA VAL A 574 -19.28 -10.45 35.64
C VAL A 574 -20.18 -9.98 36.79
N GLU A 575 -19.68 -9.96 38.02
CA GLU A 575 -20.41 -9.46 39.20
C GLU A 575 -20.77 -7.97 39.03
N LEU A 576 -19.83 -7.16 38.55
CA LEU A 576 -20.05 -5.75 38.25
C LEU A 576 -21.07 -5.53 37.13
N LEU A 577 -20.96 -6.29 36.03
CA LEU A 577 -21.91 -6.22 34.92
C LEU A 577 -23.31 -6.66 35.36
N ASP A 578 -23.42 -7.64 36.26
CA ASP A 578 -24.70 -8.09 36.83
C ASP A 578 -25.40 -7.00 37.62
N ALA A 579 -24.64 -6.19 38.36
CA ALA A 579 -25.14 -5.04 39.10
C ALA A 579 -25.44 -3.83 38.19
N ALA A 580 -24.68 -3.64 37.12
CA ALA A 580 -24.80 -2.50 36.22
C ALA A 580 -25.89 -2.64 35.14
N LEU A 581 -26.31 -3.87 34.84
CA LEU A 581 -27.18 -4.19 33.71
C LEU A 581 -28.50 -4.81 34.18
N ASP A 582 -29.56 -4.03 34.09
CA ASP A 582 -30.93 -4.47 34.32
C ASP A 582 -31.65 -4.83 33.01
N GLY A 583 -32.43 -5.91 33.03
CA GLY A 583 -33.28 -6.32 31.91
C GLY A 583 -32.52 -6.97 30.74
N PRO A 584 -33.18 -7.12 29.57
CA PRO A 584 -32.60 -7.75 28.38
C PRO A 584 -31.32 -7.06 27.88
N VAL A 585 -30.23 -7.81 27.74
CA VAL A 585 -28.96 -7.30 27.20
C VAL A 585 -28.51 -8.14 26.02
N LEU A 586 -28.12 -7.50 24.93
CA LEU A 586 -27.39 -8.11 23.81
C LEU A 586 -25.92 -7.72 23.89
N PHE A 587 -25.04 -8.71 24.06
CA PHE A 587 -23.60 -8.58 23.84
C PHE A 587 -23.31 -9.01 22.40
N GLU A 588 -23.21 -8.05 21.48
CA GLU A 588 -22.81 -8.31 20.11
C GLU A 588 -21.29 -8.25 20.01
N VAL A 589 -20.65 -9.38 19.69
CA VAL A 589 -19.20 -9.45 19.45
C VAL A 589 -18.94 -9.58 17.95
N GLU A 590 -18.37 -8.54 17.37
CA GLU A 590 -17.96 -8.50 15.98
C GLU A 590 -16.55 -9.05 15.78
N ASP A 591 -16.39 -9.90 14.75
CA ASP A 591 -15.10 -10.45 14.33
C ASP A 591 -14.33 -11.15 15.47
N GLY A 592 -15.01 -11.93 16.31
CA GLY A 592 -14.46 -12.54 17.54
C GLY A 592 -13.20 -13.42 17.34
N HIS A 593 -12.85 -13.73 16.09
CA HIS A 593 -11.58 -14.37 15.74
C HIS A 593 -10.33 -13.50 15.94
N TRP A 594 -10.50 -12.18 16.07
CA TRP A 594 -9.43 -11.24 16.41
C TRP A 594 -9.43 -10.87 17.91
N MET A 595 -10.23 -11.56 18.74
CA MET A 595 -10.30 -11.24 20.16
C MET A 595 -9.00 -11.65 20.87
N ASP A 596 -8.47 -10.76 21.72
CA ASP A 596 -7.34 -11.08 22.61
C ASP A 596 -7.74 -12.14 23.64
N GLU A 597 -6.76 -12.88 24.16
CA GLU A 597 -7.00 -14.03 25.05
C GLU A 597 -7.76 -13.61 26.32
N ALA A 598 -7.37 -12.48 26.92
CA ALA A 598 -7.97 -11.99 28.16
C ALA A 598 -9.43 -11.54 27.96
N SER A 599 -9.72 -10.81 26.86
CA SER A 599 -11.09 -10.46 26.50
C SER A 599 -11.94 -11.68 26.14
N ALA A 600 -11.36 -12.65 25.41
CA ALA A 600 -12.05 -13.88 25.05
C ALA A 600 -12.40 -14.70 26.29
N HIS A 601 -11.49 -14.77 27.27
CA HIS A 601 -11.72 -15.41 28.55
C HIS A 601 -12.86 -14.72 29.33
N LEU A 602 -12.84 -13.39 29.46
CA LEU A 602 -13.93 -12.66 30.12
C LEU A 602 -15.28 -12.92 29.44
N LEU A 603 -15.33 -12.86 28.11
CA LEU A 603 -16.57 -13.08 27.36
C LEU A 603 -17.06 -14.52 27.42
N ALA A 604 -16.15 -15.50 27.58
CA ALA A 604 -16.52 -16.88 27.88
C ALA A 604 -17.20 -16.98 29.26
N THR A 605 -16.70 -16.25 30.28
CA THR A 605 -17.35 -16.18 31.59
C THR A 605 -18.72 -15.47 31.52
N VAL A 606 -18.86 -14.43 30.69
CA VAL A 606 -20.17 -13.80 30.40
C VAL A 606 -21.13 -14.79 29.74
N ALA A 607 -20.63 -15.66 28.85
CA ALA A 607 -21.44 -16.69 28.20
C ALA A 607 -22.07 -17.65 29.23
N GLU A 608 -21.33 -18.03 30.28
CA GLU A 608 -21.85 -18.89 31.36
C GLU A 608 -22.99 -18.22 32.15
N MET A 609 -23.01 -16.88 32.21
CA MET A 609 -24.07 -16.12 32.89
C MET A 609 -25.33 -15.94 32.04
N CYS A 610 -25.25 -16.13 30.73
CA CYS A 610 -26.39 -16.01 29.83
C CYS A 610 -27.48 -17.06 30.13
N ASP A 611 -27.15 -18.18 30.78
CA ASP A 611 -28.13 -19.16 31.24
C ASP A 611 -28.95 -18.70 32.47
N ARG A 612 -28.43 -17.69 33.20
CA ARG A 612 -28.98 -17.25 34.50
C ARG A 612 -29.57 -15.84 34.46
N ARG A 613 -29.18 -15.04 33.48
CA ARG A 613 -29.61 -13.66 33.28
C ARG A 613 -30.24 -13.52 31.89
N PRO A 614 -31.08 -12.50 31.68
CA PRO A 614 -31.63 -12.19 30.35
C PRO A 614 -30.56 -11.55 29.45
N TRP A 615 -29.45 -12.26 29.23
CA TRP A 615 -28.31 -11.82 28.42
C TRP A 615 -28.18 -12.72 27.20
N LEU A 616 -28.02 -12.12 26.03
CA LEU A 616 -27.74 -12.82 24.78
C LEU A 616 -26.33 -12.46 24.32
N LEU A 617 -25.43 -13.44 24.26
CA LEU A 617 -24.11 -13.29 23.67
C LEU A 617 -24.15 -13.76 22.21
N LEU A 618 -24.02 -12.82 21.28
CA LEU A 618 -24.01 -13.10 19.85
C LEU A 618 -22.62 -12.81 19.27
N VAL A 619 -21.93 -13.83 18.78
CA VAL A 619 -20.53 -13.72 18.33
C VAL A 619 -20.43 -14.00 16.83
N THR A 620 -19.96 -13.03 16.05
CA THR A 620 -19.65 -13.26 14.63
C THR A 620 -18.19 -13.68 14.47
N ARG A 621 -17.92 -14.79 13.77
CA ARG A 621 -16.56 -15.31 13.58
C ARG A 621 -16.37 -16.03 12.23
N ARG A 622 -15.13 -16.39 11.92
CA ARG A 622 -14.77 -17.23 10.76
C ARG A 622 -14.70 -18.70 11.18
N ALA A 623 -14.77 -19.60 10.20
CA ALA A 623 -14.48 -21.01 10.40
C ALA A 623 -12.97 -21.20 10.71
N ASP A 624 -12.63 -22.18 11.55
CA ASP A 624 -11.26 -22.60 11.88
C ASP A 624 -10.28 -21.51 12.36
N SER A 625 -10.80 -20.42 12.91
CA SER A 625 -9.99 -19.31 13.43
C SER A 625 -9.86 -19.34 14.96
N ALA A 626 -8.68 -18.93 15.47
CA ALA A 626 -8.42 -18.63 16.89
C ALA A 626 -9.28 -17.44 17.38
N GLY A 627 -9.20 -17.08 18.67
CA GLY A 627 -9.97 -15.99 19.30
C GLY A 627 -11.16 -16.51 20.14
N LEU A 628 -12.22 -15.71 20.28
CA LEU A 628 -13.40 -16.07 21.06
C LEU A 628 -14.20 -17.18 20.36
N VAL A 629 -14.34 -18.31 21.05
CA VAL A 629 -15.25 -19.41 20.70
C VAL A 629 -16.13 -19.68 21.91
N PRO A 630 -17.32 -19.07 22.00
CA PRO A 630 -18.16 -19.26 23.16
C PRO A 630 -18.76 -20.67 23.16
N ALA A 631 -19.00 -21.23 24.35
CA ALA A 631 -19.67 -22.51 24.49
C ALA A 631 -21.16 -22.34 24.13
N GLY A 632 -21.60 -22.85 22.98
CA GLY A 632 -22.98 -22.70 22.53
C GLY A 632 -23.22 -23.17 21.08
N PRO A 633 -24.47 -23.07 20.59
CA PRO A 633 -24.80 -23.36 19.20
C PRO A 633 -24.10 -22.39 18.24
N ALA A 634 -23.78 -22.91 17.05
CA ALA A 634 -23.24 -22.13 15.94
C ALA A 634 -24.18 -22.18 14.74
N LEU A 635 -24.50 -21.02 14.20
CA LEU A 635 -25.22 -20.82 12.96
C LEU A 635 -24.19 -20.60 11.84
N GLU A 636 -23.94 -21.65 11.07
CA GLU A 636 -23.03 -21.61 9.91
C GLU A 636 -23.75 -21.03 8.69
N LEU A 637 -23.33 -19.84 8.26
CA LEU A 637 -23.83 -19.22 7.04
C LEU A 637 -23.19 -19.89 5.84
N GLN A 638 -24.03 -20.44 4.96
CA GLN A 638 -23.62 -20.90 3.63
C GLN A 638 -23.71 -19.75 2.62
N PRO A 639 -22.96 -19.75 1.50
CA PRO A 639 -23.21 -18.81 0.42
C PRO A 639 -24.68 -18.84 -0.03
N LEU A 640 -25.22 -17.70 -0.47
CA LEU A 640 -26.57 -17.65 -1.04
C LEU A 640 -26.67 -18.64 -2.20
N SER A 641 -27.82 -19.31 -2.30
CA SER A 641 -28.10 -20.14 -3.46
C SER A 641 -28.15 -19.28 -4.73
N PRO A 642 -27.90 -19.87 -5.91
CA PRO A 642 -27.98 -19.14 -7.17
C PRO A 642 -29.31 -18.41 -7.38
N ASN A 643 -30.42 -18.98 -6.86
CA ASN A 643 -31.74 -18.36 -6.95
C ASN A 643 -31.89 -17.13 -6.04
N GLU A 644 -31.38 -17.19 -4.81
CA GLU A 644 -31.39 -16.05 -3.89
C GLU A 644 -30.46 -14.93 -4.38
N ALA A 645 -29.27 -15.31 -4.88
CA ALA A 645 -28.32 -14.38 -5.49
C ALA A 645 -28.92 -13.70 -6.73
N ALA A 646 -29.57 -14.46 -7.62
CA ALA A 646 -30.26 -13.91 -8.78
C ALA A 646 -31.41 -12.98 -8.36
N GLY A 647 -32.19 -13.37 -7.35
CA GLY A 647 -33.26 -12.54 -6.79
C GLY A 647 -32.75 -11.18 -6.31
N LEU A 648 -31.65 -11.19 -5.53
CA LEU A 648 -30.99 -9.98 -5.04
C LEU A 648 -30.54 -9.08 -6.19
N VAL A 649 -29.93 -9.65 -7.24
CA VAL A 649 -29.46 -8.88 -8.42
C VAL A 649 -30.64 -8.34 -9.24
N ILE A 650 -31.70 -9.11 -9.42
CA ILE A 650 -32.91 -8.67 -10.15
C ILE A 650 -33.54 -7.49 -9.43
N GLU A 651 -33.72 -7.59 -8.12
CA GLU A 651 -34.33 -6.52 -7.32
C GLU A 651 -33.43 -5.29 -7.26
N ALA A 652 -32.12 -5.51 -7.08
CA ALA A 652 -31.11 -4.49 -7.18
C ALA A 652 -31.17 -3.73 -8.51
N THR A 653 -31.42 -4.43 -9.62
CA THR A 653 -31.41 -3.89 -10.99
C THR A 653 -32.80 -3.61 -11.55
N ALA A 654 -33.84 -3.55 -10.71
CA ALA A 654 -35.22 -3.36 -11.16
C ALA A 654 -35.44 -2.12 -12.05
N GLY A 655 -34.68 -1.04 -11.82
CA GLY A 655 -34.72 0.18 -12.65
C GLY A 655 -34.01 0.06 -14.01
N ALA A 656 -33.12 -0.92 -14.17
CA ALA A 656 -32.37 -1.17 -15.40
C ALA A 656 -32.07 -2.69 -15.51
N PRO A 657 -33.05 -3.51 -15.97
CA PRO A 657 -32.94 -4.96 -15.93
C PRO A 657 -31.76 -5.48 -16.75
N LEU A 658 -30.99 -6.41 -16.16
CA LEU A 658 -29.88 -7.07 -16.84
C LEU A 658 -30.36 -8.15 -17.81
N ARG A 659 -29.54 -8.45 -18.83
CA ARG A 659 -29.80 -9.58 -19.73
C ARG A 659 -29.59 -10.91 -18.96
N PRO A 660 -30.29 -12.00 -19.30
CA PRO A 660 -30.18 -13.26 -18.56
C PRO A 660 -28.75 -13.79 -18.41
N HIS A 661 -27.94 -13.72 -19.48
CA HIS A 661 -26.55 -14.16 -19.42
C HIS A 661 -25.64 -13.24 -18.57
N ASP A 662 -25.99 -11.96 -18.45
CA ASP A 662 -25.28 -10.99 -17.60
C ASP A 662 -25.61 -11.26 -16.12
N LEU A 663 -26.87 -11.58 -15.81
CA LEU A 663 -27.32 -12.01 -14.49
C LEU A 663 -26.61 -13.30 -14.05
N ASP A 664 -26.60 -14.33 -14.91
CA ASP A 664 -25.94 -15.60 -14.63
C ASP A 664 -24.43 -15.39 -14.38
N ALA A 665 -23.77 -14.57 -15.20
CA ALA A 665 -22.36 -14.25 -15.02
C ALA A 665 -22.06 -13.52 -13.69
N ILE A 666 -22.95 -12.62 -13.24
CA ILE A 666 -22.81 -11.95 -11.94
C ILE A 666 -22.99 -12.93 -10.79
N VAL A 667 -24.01 -13.79 -10.86
CA VAL A 667 -24.30 -14.79 -9.83
C VAL A 667 -23.16 -15.80 -9.72
N ASP A 668 -22.68 -16.31 -10.86
CA ASP A 668 -21.55 -17.25 -10.91
C ASP A 668 -20.26 -16.60 -10.38
N ARG A 669 -19.96 -15.38 -10.81
CA ARG A 669 -18.75 -14.66 -10.36
C ARG A 669 -18.81 -14.33 -8.89
N ALA A 670 -19.99 -13.97 -8.35
CA ALA A 670 -20.13 -13.63 -6.96
C ALA A 670 -20.02 -14.81 -5.99
N GLY A 671 -20.18 -16.05 -6.50
CA GLY A 671 -20.07 -17.27 -5.70
C GLY A 671 -21.03 -17.33 -4.52
N GLY A 672 -22.18 -16.63 -4.60
CA GLY A 672 -23.17 -16.56 -3.53
C GLY A 672 -22.80 -15.65 -2.35
N LEU A 673 -21.74 -14.82 -2.45
CA LEU A 673 -21.38 -13.86 -1.39
C LEU A 673 -22.14 -12.53 -1.57
N PRO A 674 -23.05 -12.14 -0.63
CA PRO A 674 -23.90 -10.96 -0.78
C PRO A 674 -23.13 -9.65 -0.99
N LEU A 675 -22.05 -9.43 -0.22
CA LEU A 675 -21.22 -8.23 -0.36
C LEU A 675 -20.59 -8.17 -1.75
N PHE A 676 -20.22 -9.31 -2.32
CA PHE A 676 -19.62 -9.36 -3.64
C PHE A 676 -20.64 -9.15 -4.75
N LEU A 677 -21.87 -9.66 -4.58
CA LEU A 677 -23.01 -9.33 -5.46
C LEU A 677 -23.28 -7.82 -5.47
N GLU A 678 -23.32 -7.18 -4.31
CA GLU A 678 -23.54 -5.73 -4.20
C GLU A 678 -22.47 -4.93 -4.94
N GLU A 679 -21.21 -5.27 -4.73
CA GLU A 679 -20.10 -4.56 -5.36
C GLU A 679 -20.02 -4.84 -6.87
N ILE A 680 -20.32 -6.06 -7.34
CA ILE A 680 -20.45 -6.37 -8.76
C ILE A 680 -21.60 -5.58 -9.36
N VAL A 681 -22.80 -5.60 -8.78
CA VAL A 681 -23.96 -4.86 -9.30
C VAL A 681 -23.69 -3.35 -9.36
N ARG A 682 -23.03 -2.80 -8.33
CA ARG A 682 -22.60 -1.40 -8.31
C ARG A 682 -21.61 -1.10 -9.43
N ALA A 683 -20.63 -1.98 -9.64
CA ALA A 683 -19.65 -1.86 -10.72
C ALA A 683 -20.29 -1.98 -12.11
N VAL A 684 -21.20 -2.94 -12.33
CA VAL A 684 -21.99 -3.09 -13.58
C VAL A 684 -22.75 -1.81 -13.87
N ARG A 685 -23.37 -1.22 -12.85
CA ARG A 685 -24.16 0.00 -13.00
C ARG A 685 -23.30 1.20 -13.38
N MET A 686 -22.14 1.36 -12.75
CA MET A 686 -21.19 2.43 -13.09
C MET A 686 -20.56 2.22 -14.48
N ALA A 687 -20.27 0.97 -14.86
CA ALA A 687 -19.57 0.65 -16.11
C ALA A 687 -20.50 0.36 -17.30
N GLY A 688 -21.81 0.24 -17.07
CA GLY A 688 -22.81 -0.10 -18.08
C GLY A 688 -22.67 -1.51 -18.71
N SER A 689 -21.80 -2.39 -18.19
CA SER A 689 -21.56 -3.73 -18.76
C SER A 689 -20.95 -4.70 -17.72
N VAL A 690 -21.17 -6.02 -17.94
CA VAL A 690 -20.62 -7.11 -17.09
C VAL A 690 -19.23 -7.57 -17.54
N GLU A 691 -18.91 -7.39 -18.81
CA GLU A 691 -17.57 -7.69 -19.31
C GLU A 691 -16.58 -6.79 -18.56
N GLY A 692 -15.42 -7.27 -18.11
CA GLY A 692 -14.40 -6.42 -17.47
C GLY A 692 -14.59 -6.12 -15.99
N ILE A 693 -15.60 -6.69 -15.34
CA ILE A 693 -15.69 -6.68 -13.87
C ILE A 693 -14.63 -7.62 -13.31
N PRO A 694 -13.79 -7.15 -12.37
CA PRO A 694 -12.75 -7.99 -11.79
C PRO A 694 -13.31 -9.25 -11.12
N ASP A 695 -12.53 -10.33 -11.16
CA ASP A 695 -12.93 -11.65 -10.62
C ASP A 695 -12.82 -11.75 -9.08
N SER A 696 -12.46 -10.66 -8.38
CA SER A 696 -12.36 -10.64 -6.91
C SER A 696 -12.84 -9.34 -6.30
N LEU A 697 -13.28 -9.41 -5.03
CA LEU A 697 -13.79 -8.29 -4.25
C LEU A 697 -12.69 -7.22 -4.02
N GLU A 698 -11.45 -7.65 -3.80
CA GLU A 698 -10.27 -6.77 -3.67
C GLU A 698 -10.07 -5.92 -4.92
N ALA A 699 -10.31 -6.49 -6.10
CA ALA A 699 -10.12 -5.81 -7.35
C ALA A 699 -11.27 -4.83 -7.68
N ILE A 700 -12.50 -5.11 -7.22
CA ILE A 700 -13.59 -4.12 -7.29
C ILE A 700 -13.31 -2.93 -6.37
N VAL A 701 -12.93 -3.19 -5.11
CA VAL A 701 -12.57 -2.11 -4.17
C VAL A 701 -11.38 -1.30 -4.67
N SER A 702 -10.36 -1.97 -5.24
CA SER A 702 -9.24 -1.28 -5.87
C SER A 702 -9.70 -0.36 -7.00
N THR A 703 -10.61 -0.84 -7.86
CA THR A 703 -11.19 -0.03 -8.96
C THR A 703 -11.95 1.19 -8.43
N GLN A 704 -12.68 1.05 -7.32
CA GLN A 704 -13.36 2.19 -6.69
C GLN A 704 -12.40 3.21 -6.10
N ILE A 705 -11.34 2.75 -5.42
CA ILE A 705 -10.29 3.62 -4.89
C ILE A 705 -9.56 4.31 -6.05
N ASP A 706 -9.29 3.60 -7.14
CA ASP A 706 -8.65 4.13 -8.34
C ASP A 706 -9.57 5.12 -9.08
N GLY A 707 -10.89 5.00 -8.92
CA GLY A 707 -11.87 5.98 -9.38
C GLY A 707 -11.92 7.29 -8.57
N LEU A 708 -11.30 7.34 -7.39
CA LEU A 708 -11.22 8.57 -6.59
C LEU A 708 -10.35 9.62 -7.27
N GLU A 709 -10.65 10.90 -7.01
CA GLU A 709 -9.75 11.99 -7.39
C GLU A 709 -8.35 11.78 -6.80
N PRO A 710 -7.29 12.21 -7.50
CA PRO A 710 -5.93 11.88 -7.10
C PRO A 710 -5.57 12.27 -5.67
N LEU A 711 -6.07 13.43 -5.21
CA LEU A 711 -5.90 13.93 -3.85
C LEU A 711 -6.58 13.00 -2.83
N THR A 712 -7.88 12.75 -3.02
CA THR A 712 -8.70 11.85 -2.18
C THR A 712 -8.11 10.45 -2.10
N ARG A 713 -7.68 9.91 -3.25
CA ARG A 713 -7.04 8.60 -3.34
C ARG A 713 -5.77 8.54 -2.51
N ARG A 714 -4.89 9.54 -2.66
CA ARG A 714 -3.62 9.61 -1.92
C ARG A 714 -3.85 9.72 -0.42
N LEU A 715 -4.81 10.54 0.00
CA LEU A 715 -5.22 10.67 1.41
C LEU A 715 -5.73 9.35 1.99
N LEU A 716 -6.63 8.67 1.28
CA LEU A 716 -7.18 7.38 1.69
C LEU A 716 -6.07 6.31 1.82
N ARG A 717 -5.16 6.26 0.84
CA ARG A 717 -4.00 5.35 0.88
C ARG A 717 -3.06 5.69 2.04
N PHE A 718 -2.81 6.95 2.35
CA PHE A 718 -1.93 7.31 3.49
C PHE A 718 -2.59 6.97 4.83
N ALA A 719 -3.87 7.27 4.97
CA ALA A 719 -4.66 6.90 6.15
C ALA A 719 -4.62 5.39 6.44
N SER A 720 -4.57 4.55 5.39
CA SER A 720 -4.52 3.09 5.54
C SER A 720 -3.29 2.57 6.30
N VAL A 721 -2.20 3.35 6.34
CA VAL A 721 -0.97 3.02 7.08
C VAL A 721 -1.18 3.11 8.60
N LEU A 722 -2.09 3.99 9.04
CA LEU A 722 -2.39 4.22 10.46
C LEU A 722 -3.32 3.14 11.05
N GLY A 723 -3.78 2.19 10.24
CA GLY A 723 -4.69 1.12 10.66
C GLY A 723 -6.15 1.39 10.32
N ARG A 724 -7.07 0.61 10.90
CA ARG A 724 -8.51 0.73 10.61
C ARG A 724 -9.15 1.94 11.28
N SER A 725 -8.80 2.24 12.53
CA SER A 725 -9.24 3.43 13.27
C SER A 725 -8.02 4.22 13.71
N PHE A 726 -8.00 5.51 13.43
CA PHE A 726 -6.87 6.38 13.70
C PHE A 726 -7.36 7.77 14.15
N ARG A 727 -6.48 8.50 14.84
CA ARG A 727 -6.77 9.90 15.22
C ARG A 727 -6.61 10.82 14.03
N VAL A 728 -7.51 11.78 13.93
CA VAL A 728 -7.45 12.85 12.91
C VAL A 728 -6.17 13.67 13.07
N SER A 729 -5.71 13.91 14.30
CA SER A 729 -4.45 14.63 14.56
C SER A 729 -3.23 13.89 14.01
N THR A 730 -3.14 12.57 14.21
CA THR A 730 -2.04 11.74 13.67
C THR A 730 -2.08 11.72 12.14
N LEU A 731 -3.25 11.66 11.52
CA LEU A 731 -3.37 11.80 10.06
C LEU A 731 -2.90 13.19 9.61
N ASN A 732 -3.36 14.27 10.25
CA ASN A 732 -2.96 15.63 9.88
C ASN A 732 -1.45 15.87 10.02
N GLU A 733 -0.83 15.35 11.07
CA GLU A 733 0.63 15.44 11.27
C GLU A 733 1.40 14.58 10.27
N LEU A 734 0.90 13.36 9.97
CA LEU A 734 1.44 12.54 8.88
C LEU A 734 1.38 13.30 7.56
N LEU A 735 0.36 14.13 7.34
CA LEU A 735 0.17 14.94 6.14
C LEU A 735 0.82 16.33 6.20
N ALA A 736 1.41 16.74 7.32
CA ALA A 736 1.87 18.13 7.51
C ALA A 736 3.00 18.57 6.55
N GLU A 737 3.79 17.62 6.05
CA GLU A 737 4.82 17.86 5.02
C GLU A 737 4.28 17.75 3.59
N GLU A 738 3.01 17.39 3.42
CA GLU A 738 2.35 17.29 2.13
C GLU A 738 1.43 18.51 1.94
N PRO A 739 1.38 19.13 0.75
CA PRO A 739 0.54 20.29 0.48
C PRO A 739 -0.93 19.88 0.24
N LEU A 740 -1.54 19.11 1.15
CA LEU A 740 -2.86 18.51 0.98
C LEU A 740 -3.87 19.22 1.89
N GLU A 741 -4.89 19.86 1.31
CA GLU A 741 -6.01 20.44 2.06
C GLU A 741 -7.25 19.53 1.97
N LEU A 742 -7.90 19.27 3.10
CA LEU A 742 -9.16 18.52 3.17
C LEU A 742 -10.35 19.46 2.87
N ASP A 743 -10.58 19.75 1.60
CA ASP A 743 -11.74 20.55 1.19
C ASP A 743 -13.07 19.77 1.32
N ALA A 744 -14.20 20.47 1.16
CA ALA A 744 -15.53 19.86 1.31
C ALA A 744 -15.84 18.81 0.22
N ALA A 745 -15.19 18.88 -0.95
CA ALA A 745 -15.35 17.89 -2.00
C ALA A 745 -14.64 16.57 -1.64
N THR A 746 -13.40 16.66 -1.20
CA THR A 746 -12.57 15.55 -0.71
C THR A 746 -13.25 14.84 0.46
N GLN A 747 -13.78 15.60 1.43
CA GLN A 747 -14.49 15.03 2.58
C GLN A 747 -15.73 14.22 2.15
N ARG A 748 -16.49 14.69 1.15
CA ARG A 748 -17.66 13.97 0.63
C ARG A 748 -17.26 12.66 -0.06
N GLN A 749 -16.18 12.66 -0.84
CA GLN A 749 -15.69 11.44 -1.48
C GLN A 749 -15.18 10.44 -0.43
N LEU A 750 -14.41 10.91 0.57
CA LEU A 750 -13.92 10.08 1.67
C LEU A 750 -15.04 9.50 2.53
N ALA A 751 -16.19 10.16 2.66
CA ALA A 751 -17.33 9.67 3.46
C ALA A 751 -17.88 8.31 3.01
N SER A 752 -17.60 7.91 1.76
CA SER A 752 -17.93 6.58 1.23
C SER A 752 -17.01 5.48 1.74
N PHE A 753 -15.83 5.84 2.26
CA PHE A 753 -14.77 4.91 2.67
C PHE A 753 -14.45 4.99 4.16
N LEU A 754 -14.50 6.22 4.71
CA LEU A 754 -14.20 6.56 6.08
C LEU A 754 -15.47 7.10 6.77
N GLU A 755 -15.56 6.88 8.06
CA GLU A 755 -16.57 7.47 8.92
C GLU A 755 -15.94 8.00 10.22
N TYR A 756 -16.57 9.02 10.80
CA TYR A 756 -16.12 9.62 12.04
C TYR A 756 -16.57 8.79 13.23
N GLU A 757 -15.66 8.57 14.17
CA GLU A 757 -15.89 7.96 15.46
C GLU A 757 -15.71 9.05 16.53
N GLY A 758 -16.79 9.77 16.82
CA GLY A 758 -16.75 11.01 17.61
C GLY A 758 -16.09 12.16 16.85
N THR A 759 -15.42 13.08 17.56
CA THR A 759 -14.80 14.29 16.98
C THR A 759 -13.33 14.13 16.64
N GLU A 760 -12.64 13.14 17.23
CA GLU A 760 -11.18 13.03 17.17
C GLU A 760 -10.66 11.85 16.35
N ARG A 761 -11.53 10.90 15.98
CA ARG A 761 -11.13 9.67 15.27
C ARG A 761 -11.91 9.50 13.98
N MET A 762 -11.24 8.87 13.03
CA MET A 762 -11.83 8.35 11.80
C MET A 762 -11.53 6.86 11.72
N ARG A 763 -12.46 6.12 11.12
CA ARG A 763 -12.26 4.70 10.82
C ARG A 763 -12.69 4.35 9.41
N PHE A 764 -12.02 3.38 8.82
CA PHE A 764 -12.49 2.74 7.60
C PHE A 764 -13.78 1.98 7.90
N ARG A 765 -14.80 2.19 7.07
CA ARG A 765 -16.10 1.50 7.18
C ARG A 765 -15.90 -0.02 7.21
N HIS A 766 -15.01 -0.52 6.36
CA HIS A 766 -14.64 -1.93 6.28
C HIS A 766 -13.12 -2.13 6.25
N SER A 767 -12.63 -3.22 6.86
CA SER A 767 -11.21 -3.60 6.81
C SER A 767 -10.70 -3.79 5.38
N LEU A 768 -11.56 -4.24 4.47
CA LEU A 768 -11.17 -4.48 3.07
C LEU A 768 -10.80 -3.18 2.35
N LEU A 769 -11.53 -2.09 2.60
CA LEU A 769 -11.23 -0.78 2.04
C LEU A 769 -9.83 -0.31 2.47
N ARG A 770 -9.51 -0.52 3.76
CA ARG A 770 -8.19 -0.24 4.31
C ARG A 770 -7.12 -1.09 3.63
N ASP A 771 -7.36 -2.40 3.49
CA ASP A 771 -6.37 -3.33 2.93
C ASP A 771 -6.11 -3.03 1.46
N ALA A 772 -7.16 -2.79 0.65
CA ALA A 772 -7.03 -2.40 -0.74
C ALA A 772 -6.31 -1.05 -0.91
N ALA A 773 -6.64 -0.06 -0.06
CA ALA A 773 -5.94 1.23 -0.05
C ALA A 773 -4.45 1.08 0.32
N TYR A 774 -4.15 0.27 1.34
CA TYR A 774 -2.78 0.00 1.78
C TYR A 774 -1.98 -0.77 0.74
N GLU A 775 -2.61 -1.75 0.11
CA GLU A 775 -2.00 -2.52 -0.96
C GLU A 775 -1.72 -1.66 -2.19
N GLY A 776 -2.52 -0.62 -2.43
CA GLY A 776 -2.31 0.39 -3.47
C GLY A 776 -1.04 1.21 -3.32
N LEU A 777 -0.39 1.22 -2.14
CA LEU A 777 0.89 1.88 -1.93
C LEU A 777 2.07 1.03 -2.41
N SER A 778 3.08 1.68 -2.98
CA SER A 778 4.38 1.06 -3.26
C SER A 778 5.10 0.61 -1.99
N PHE A 779 5.94 -0.43 -2.06
CA PHE A 779 6.68 -0.94 -0.88
C PHE A 779 7.57 0.14 -0.27
N ARG A 780 8.25 0.92 -1.13
CA ARG A 780 9.05 2.06 -0.69
C ARG A 780 8.20 3.10 0.05
N ARG A 781 7.02 3.44 -0.47
CA ARG A 781 6.15 4.44 0.16
C ARG A 781 5.55 3.92 1.46
N ARG A 782 5.19 2.64 1.56
CA ARG A 782 4.77 2.02 2.83
C ARG A 782 5.86 2.18 3.88
N ARG A 783 7.12 1.86 3.55
CA ARG A 783 8.25 2.01 4.46
C ARG A 783 8.39 3.46 4.96
N GLU A 784 8.33 4.43 4.04
CA GLU A 784 8.41 5.85 4.37
C GLU A 784 7.25 6.32 5.27
N LEU A 785 6.02 5.97 4.91
CA LEU A 785 4.84 6.36 5.68
C LEU A 785 4.80 5.69 7.05
N HIS A 786 5.24 4.42 7.16
CA HIS A 786 5.37 3.77 8.47
C HIS A 786 6.46 4.42 9.32
N LEU A 787 7.58 4.84 8.73
CA LEU A 787 8.63 5.58 9.44
C LEU A 787 8.08 6.90 9.99
N ARG A 788 7.40 7.68 9.14
CA ARG A 788 6.78 8.95 9.52
C ARG A 788 5.71 8.76 10.59
N ALA A 789 4.81 7.79 10.42
CA ALA A 789 3.79 7.47 11.41
C ALA A 789 4.39 7.10 12.78
N GLY A 790 5.46 6.29 12.80
CA GLY A 790 6.20 5.97 14.03
C GLY A 790 6.83 7.19 14.69
N GLN A 791 7.45 8.09 13.91
CA GLN A 791 8.05 9.34 14.41
C GLN A 791 6.98 10.29 14.96
N THR A 792 5.88 10.46 14.23
CA THR A 792 4.73 11.26 14.68
C THR A 792 4.18 10.75 16.00
N MET A 793 3.99 9.43 16.13
CA MET A 793 3.54 8.82 17.39
C MET A 793 4.56 9.02 18.52
N GLU A 794 5.85 8.81 18.26
CA GLU A 794 6.91 9.02 19.26
C GLU A 794 6.97 10.49 19.73
N ASP A 795 6.71 11.45 18.84
CA ASP A 795 6.65 12.87 19.17
C ASP A 795 5.38 13.26 19.94
N GLN A 796 4.22 12.72 19.57
CA GLN A 796 2.95 12.92 20.28
C GLN A 796 3.02 12.37 21.72
N TYR A 797 3.72 11.25 21.90
CA TYR A 797 3.91 10.57 23.18
C TYR A 797 5.29 10.85 23.79
N ARG A 798 5.93 11.98 23.47
CA ARG A 798 7.33 12.26 23.88
C ARG A 798 7.59 12.13 25.38
N SER A 799 6.61 12.43 26.23
CA SER A 799 6.72 12.29 27.69
C SER A 799 6.75 10.83 28.14
N ASP A 800 6.09 9.94 27.40
CA ASP A 800 6.03 8.52 27.67
C ASP A 800 5.78 7.72 26.37
N PRO A 801 6.84 7.47 25.57
CA PRO A 801 6.70 6.70 24.33
C PRO A 801 6.42 5.22 24.58
N GLU A 802 6.66 4.73 25.80
CA GLU A 802 6.49 3.32 26.15
C GLU A 802 5.00 2.95 26.24
N ALA A 803 4.13 3.90 26.60
CA ALA A 803 2.66 3.74 26.58
C ALA A 803 2.04 3.38 25.20
N VAL A 804 2.80 3.49 24.12
CA VAL A 804 2.40 3.08 22.76
C VAL A 804 3.47 2.21 22.08
N ALA A 805 4.28 1.50 22.87
CA ALA A 805 5.40 0.71 22.40
C ALA A 805 5.00 -0.37 21.38
N ASP A 806 3.82 -0.95 21.51
CA ASP A 806 3.26 -1.96 20.61
C ASP A 806 3.05 -1.41 19.18
N MET A 807 2.46 -0.21 19.08
CA MET A 807 2.22 0.50 17.82
C MET A 807 3.54 1.01 17.23
N LEU A 808 4.43 1.56 18.05
CA LEU A 808 5.76 1.99 17.62
C LEU A 808 6.57 0.81 17.07
N ALA A 809 6.53 -0.35 17.74
CA ALA A 809 7.19 -1.57 17.29
C ALA A 809 6.67 -2.02 15.91
N LEU A 810 5.36 -1.97 15.68
CA LEU A 810 4.77 -2.27 14.38
C LEU A 810 5.24 -1.30 13.28
N HIS A 811 5.11 0.00 13.53
CA HIS A 811 5.47 1.04 12.55
C HIS A 811 6.97 0.99 12.22
N TYR A 812 7.85 0.91 13.20
CA TYR A 812 9.29 0.80 12.95
C TYR A 812 9.69 -0.52 12.28
N SER A 813 8.98 -1.62 12.57
CA SER A 813 9.20 -2.90 11.89
C SER A 813 8.86 -2.82 10.40
N GLN A 814 7.73 -2.20 10.06
CA GLN A 814 7.31 -1.99 8.66
C GLN A 814 8.16 -0.93 7.94
N ALA A 815 8.77 -0.01 8.70
CA ALA A 815 9.76 0.95 8.23
C ALA A 815 11.17 0.36 8.05
N ASP A 816 11.38 -0.90 8.44
CA ASP A 816 12.68 -1.59 8.43
C ASP A 816 13.75 -0.78 9.22
N ASP A 817 13.31 -0.14 10.32
CA ASP A 817 14.14 0.49 11.36
C ASP A 817 14.36 -0.53 12.48
N HIS A 818 15.43 -1.31 12.36
CA HIS A 818 15.69 -2.43 13.27
C HIS A 818 16.03 -1.98 14.69
N GLU A 819 16.66 -0.82 14.87
CA GLU A 819 17.07 -0.34 16.18
C GLU A 819 15.86 0.03 17.04
N LYS A 820 14.94 0.84 16.48
CA LYS A 820 13.71 1.19 17.18
C LYS A 820 12.75 0.02 17.30
N THR A 821 12.68 -0.86 16.30
CA THR A 821 11.90 -2.11 16.39
C THR A 821 12.37 -2.97 17.56
N TRP A 822 13.69 -3.20 17.68
CA TRP A 822 14.28 -3.97 18.78
C TRP A 822 13.89 -3.38 20.14
N ARG A 823 14.02 -2.06 20.29
CA ARG A 823 13.69 -1.35 21.53
C ARG A 823 12.23 -1.51 21.91
N TYR A 824 11.31 -1.06 21.06
CA TYR A 824 9.89 -0.95 21.39
C TYR A 824 9.21 -2.31 21.45
N ALA A 825 9.58 -3.27 20.59
CA ALA A 825 9.00 -4.61 20.63
C ALA A 825 9.37 -5.34 21.94
N ARG A 826 10.56 -5.09 22.50
CA ARG A 826 10.94 -5.68 23.80
C ARG A 826 10.14 -5.07 24.96
N VAL A 827 9.94 -3.76 24.95
CA VAL A 827 9.11 -3.06 25.96
C VAL A 827 7.67 -3.56 25.88
N ALA A 828 7.07 -3.58 24.69
CA ALA A 828 5.72 -4.08 24.47
C ALA A 828 5.56 -5.56 24.87
N GLY A 829 6.56 -6.39 24.57
CA GLY A 829 6.57 -7.80 24.98
C GLY A 829 6.66 -7.96 26.50
N ASP A 830 7.49 -7.15 27.17
CA ASP A 830 7.65 -7.18 28.63
C ASP A 830 6.39 -6.72 29.36
N GLU A 831 5.73 -5.68 28.84
CA GLU A 831 4.44 -5.21 29.34
C GLU A 831 3.33 -6.25 29.12
N ALA A 832 3.24 -6.83 27.92
CA ALA A 832 2.30 -7.90 27.60
C ALA A 832 2.52 -9.11 28.53
N MET A 833 3.77 -9.54 28.73
CA MET A 833 4.10 -10.64 29.63
C MET A 833 3.74 -10.31 31.10
N ALA A 834 3.98 -9.07 31.55
CA ALA A 834 3.61 -8.64 32.90
C ALA A 834 2.09 -8.66 33.13
N ASN A 835 1.31 -8.39 32.08
CA ASN A 835 -0.15 -8.46 32.06
C ASN A 835 -0.70 -9.86 31.72
N TYR A 836 0.17 -10.88 31.66
CA TYR A 836 -0.16 -12.28 31.33
C TYR A 836 -0.75 -12.50 29.92
N ALA A 837 -0.50 -11.55 29.02
CA ALA A 837 -0.84 -11.58 27.60
C ALA A 837 0.20 -12.38 26.81
N ASN A 838 0.21 -13.69 27.01
CA ASN A 838 1.36 -14.52 26.59
C ASN A 838 1.45 -14.68 25.06
N VAL A 839 0.32 -14.71 24.34
CA VAL A 839 0.32 -14.76 22.87
C VAL A 839 0.89 -13.47 22.29
N GLU A 840 0.52 -12.35 22.89
CA GLU A 840 0.89 -11.00 22.50
C GLU A 840 2.37 -10.73 22.78
N ALA A 841 2.82 -11.14 23.96
CA ALA A 841 4.22 -11.12 24.33
C ALA A 841 5.07 -11.94 23.35
N ALA A 842 4.58 -13.13 22.93
CA ALA A 842 5.27 -13.96 21.95
C ALA A 842 5.46 -13.22 20.60
N VAL A 843 4.39 -12.62 20.06
CA VAL A 843 4.44 -11.84 18.81
C VAL A 843 5.46 -10.70 18.89
N GLN A 844 5.48 -9.98 20.02
CA GLN A 844 6.40 -8.86 20.20
C GLN A 844 7.85 -9.32 20.38
N TYR A 845 8.09 -10.40 21.13
CA TYR A 845 9.45 -10.97 21.25
C TYR A 845 9.96 -11.54 19.93
N GLU A 846 9.11 -12.18 19.12
CA GLU A 846 9.50 -12.63 17.77
C GLU A 846 9.88 -11.44 16.87
N ARG A 847 9.09 -10.36 16.90
CA ARG A 847 9.38 -9.11 16.19
C ARG A 847 10.71 -8.50 16.65
N ALA A 848 10.94 -8.44 17.96
CA ALA A 848 12.20 -7.99 18.53
C ALA A 848 13.36 -8.85 18.00
N LEU A 849 13.28 -10.17 18.13
CA LEU A 849 14.34 -11.10 17.71
C LEU A 849 14.63 -11.05 16.21
N ALA A 850 13.62 -10.83 15.37
CA ALA A 850 13.79 -10.62 13.93
C ALA A 850 14.63 -9.36 13.62
N ALA A 851 14.38 -8.26 14.35
CA ALA A 851 15.15 -7.02 14.22
C ALA A 851 16.55 -7.14 14.85
N GLY A 852 16.64 -7.67 16.07
CA GLY A 852 17.90 -7.78 16.83
C GLY A 852 18.96 -8.63 16.12
N ARG A 853 18.55 -9.70 15.42
CA ARG A 853 19.48 -10.55 14.63
C ARG A 853 20.12 -9.83 13.44
N ARG A 854 19.54 -8.72 12.96
CA ARG A 854 20.11 -7.91 11.87
C ARG A 854 21.05 -6.82 12.38
N LEU A 855 21.07 -6.57 13.69
CA LEU A 855 21.91 -5.57 14.33
C LEU A 855 23.19 -6.20 14.87
N THR A 856 24.34 -5.64 14.51
CA THR A 856 25.64 -6.04 15.10
C THR A 856 25.88 -5.44 16.48
N THR A 857 25.05 -4.47 16.89
CA THR A 857 25.16 -3.73 18.15
C THR A 857 24.45 -4.40 19.32
N VAL A 858 23.54 -5.34 19.07
CA VAL A 858 22.79 -6.02 20.13
C VAL A 858 23.67 -7.11 20.76
N PRO A 859 23.96 -7.04 22.08
CA PRO A 859 24.70 -8.07 22.79
C PRO A 859 24.04 -9.45 22.72
N ALA A 860 24.85 -10.52 22.67
CA ALA A 860 24.35 -11.89 22.71
C ALA A 860 23.50 -12.17 23.96
N ASP A 861 23.84 -11.53 25.08
CA ASP A 861 23.11 -11.67 26.34
C ASP A 861 21.68 -11.10 26.26
N ASP A 862 21.50 -9.96 25.60
CA ASP A 862 20.17 -9.39 25.39
C ASP A 862 19.30 -10.29 24.49
N LEU A 863 19.88 -10.87 23.43
CA LEU A 863 19.20 -11.88 22.60
C LEU A 863 18.81 -13.12 23.42
N ARG A 864 19.71 -13.60 24.29
CA ARG A 864 19.44 -14.73 25.19
C ARG A 864 18.24 -14.45 26.08
N VAL A 865 18.18 -13.27 26.70
CA VAL A 865 17.08 -12.87 27.58
C VAL A 865 15.76 -12.91 26.81
N VAL A 866 15.68 -12.30 25.62
CA VAL A 866 14.44 -12.27 24.82
C VAL A 866 14.04 -13.67 24.32
N TRP A 867 15.00 -14.51 23.89
CA TRP A 867 14.70 -15.92 23.55
C TRP A 867 14.19 -16.73 24.75
N THR A 868 14.68 -16.42 25.95
CA THR A 868 14.22 -17.07 27.18
C THR A 868 12.78 -16.67 27.48
N LYS A 869 12.48 -15.37 27.45
CA LYS A 869 11.12 -14.86 27.64
C LYS A 869 10.14 -15.40 26.60
N LEU A 870 10.53 -15.46 25.32
CA LEU A 870 9.72 -16.09 24.27
C LEU A 870 9.44 -17.57 24.56
N GLY A 871 10.44 -18.29 25.09
CA GLY A 871 10.24 -19.68 25.50
C GLY A 871 9.29 -19.83 26.68
N ASP A 872 9.36 -18.91 27.64
CA ASP A 872 8.50 -18.90 28.83
C ASP A 872 7.04 -18.67 28.44
N VAL A 873 6.76 -17.64 27.62
CA VAL A 873 5.39 -17.35 27.19
C VAL A 873 4.81 -18.47 26.32
N HIS A 874 5.61 -19.09 25.44
CA HIS A 874 5.18 -20.28 24.69
C HIS A 874 4.89 -21.49 25.59
N GLU A 875 5.65 -21.67 26.69
CA GLU A 875 5.38 -22.74 27.66
C GLU A 875 4.06 -22.52 28.39
N GLU A 876 3.74 -21.27 28.72
CA GLU A 876 2.48 -20.90 29.40
C GLU A 876 1.25 -21.09 28.49
N VAL A 877 1.32 -20.75 27.20
CA VAL A 877 0.20 -20.99 26.24
C VAL A 877 0.12 -22.42 25.70
N GLY A 878 0.98 -23.32 26.17
CA GLY A 878 0.99 -24.74 25.77
C GLY A 878 1.67 -25.06 24.43
N LEU A 879 2.34 -24.09 23.81
CA LEU A 879 3.14 -24.25 22.59
C LEU A 879 4.53 -24.83 22.92
N TYR A 880 4.55 -26.06 23.44
CA TYR A 880 5.77 -26.67 23.99
C TYR A 880 6.88 -26.90 22.96
N ALA A 881 6.55 -27.13 21.68
CA ALA A 881 7.55 -27.35 20.64
C ALA A 881 8.31 -26.07 20.31
N GLU A 882 7.57 -24.97 20.20
CA GLU A 882 8.01 -23.61 19.98
C GLU A 882 8.84 -23.11 21.18
N ALA A 883 8.37 -23.37 22.41
CA ALA A 883 9.11 -23.09 23.64
C ALA A 883 10.49 -23.79 23.65
N LEU A 884 10.53 -25.08 23.28
CA LEU A 884 11.78 -25.84 23.22
C LEU A 884 12.76 -25.36 22.14
N GLU A 885 12.28 -24.81 21.02
CA GLU A 885 13.12 -24.14 20.03
C GLU A 885 13.63 -22.80 20.58
N ALA A 886 12.79 -22.00 21.23
CA ALA A 886 13.19 -20.72 21.80
C ALA A 886 14.30 -20.89 22.86
N PHE A 887 14.13 -21.83 23.82
CA PHE A 887 15.16 -22.14 24.82
C PHE A 887 16.45 -22.71 24.21
N ARG A 888 16.35 -23.41 23.07
CA ARG A 888 17.53 -23.89 22.33
C ARG A 888 18.30 -22.74 21.70
N GLN A 889 17.59 -21.74 21.15
CA GLN A 889 18.21 -20.53 20.63
C GLN A 889 18.85 -19.71 21.76
N ALA A 890 18.16 -19.53 22.89
CA ALA A 890 18.74 -18.92 24.10
C ALA A 890 20.02 -19.64 24.54
N SER A 891 20.02 -20.98 24.55
CA SER A 891 21.18 -21.78 24.94
C SER A 891 22.40 -21.57 24.04
N ARG A 892 22.21 -21.19 22.76
CA ARG A 892 23.33 -20.88 21.85
C ARG A 892 23.99 -19.54 22.17
N GLN A 893 23.25 -18.64 22.82
CA GLN A 893 23.72 -17.32 23.22
C GLN A 893 24.27 -17.30 24.66
N ALA A 894 24.03 -18.35 25.45
CA ALA A 894 24.53 -18.46 26.81
C ALA A 894 26.04 -18.74 26.86
N HIS A 895 26.72 -18.11 27.82
CA HIS A 895 28.15 -18.27 28.07
C HIS A 895 28.46 -18.76 29.50
N ASP A 896 27.58 -18.46 30.45
CA ASP A 896 27.73 -18.89 31.84
C ASP A 896 27.13 -20.29 32.07
N PRO A 897 27.85 -21.20 32.76
CA PRO A 897 27.31 -22.49 33.19
C PRO A 897 25.97 -22.42 33.95
N VAL A 898 25.71 -21.36 34.74
CA VAL A 898 24.44 -21.20 35.47
C VAL A 898 23.30 -20.91 34.50
N ASP A 899 23.50 -20.02 33.52
CA ASP A 899 22.52 -19.74 32.47
C ASP A 899 22.17 -21.01 31.66
N HIS A 900 23.19 -21.80 31.29
CA HIS A 900 22.95 -23.08 30.63
C HIS A 900 22.13 -24.04 31.49
N ALA A 901 22.41 -24.11 32.79
CA ALA A 901 21.68 -24.97 33.71
C ALA A 901 20.21 -24.53 33.86
N ASP A 902 19.94 -23.22 33.96
CA ASP A 902 18.58 -22.66 34.03
C ASP A 902 17.78 -22.97 32.75
N LEU A 903 18.38 -22.76 31.57
CA LEU A 903 17.75 -23.09 30.28
C LEU A 903 17.48 -24.59 30.13
N MET A 904 18.35 -25.46 30.66
CA MET A 904 18.09 -26.91 30.69
C MET A 904 16.93 -27.25 31.62
N LEU A 905 16.79 -26.56 32.76
CA LEU A 905 15.65 -26.73 33.67
C LEU A 905 14.34 -26.31 32.98
N ARG A 906 14.29 -25.16 32.30
CA ARG A 906 13.11 -24.71 31.53
C ARG A 906 12.71 -25.71 30.45
N ARG A 907 13.69 -26.20 29.67
CA ARG A 907 13.44 -27.29 28.68
C ARG A 907 12.94 -28.58 29.34
N ALA A 908 13.40 -28.88 30.55
CA ALA A 908 12.91 -30.03 31.30
C ALA A 908 11.45 -29.85 31.75
N ARG A 909 11.08 -28.65 32.20
CA ARG A 909 9.71 -28.27 32.56
C ARG A 909 8.74 -28.39 31.39
N ALA A 910 9.05 -27.73 30.26
CA ALA A 910 8.24 -27.82 29.04
C ALA A 910 8.04 -29.28 28.56
N ARG A 911 9.10 -30.11 28.61
CA ARG A 911 9.01 -31.54 28.28
C ARG A 911 8.15 -32.33 29.27
N SER A 912 8.20 -32.00 30.55
CA SER A 912 7.36 -32.64 31.56
C SER A 912 5.89 -32.29 31.35
N ARG A 913 5.58 -31.01 31.09
CA ARG A 913 4.21 -30.56 30.79
C ARG A 913 3.68 -31.24 29.52
N ALA A 914 4.53 -31.49 28.53
CA ALA A 914 4.20 -32.29 27.34
C ALA A 914 4.16 -33.83 27.59
N GLY A 915 4.28 -34.31 28.82
CA GLY A 915 4.25 -35.75 29.18
C GLY A 915 5.53 -36.54 28.86
N ALA A 916 6.58 -35.90 28.38
CA ALA A 916 7.84 -36.53 27.98
C ALA A 916 8.85 -36.66 29.15
N TYR A 917 8.44 -37.32 30.24
CA TYR A 917 9.20 -37.37 31.51
C TYR A 917 10.64 -37.92 31.40
N ARG A 918 10.89 -38.92 30.55
CA ARG A 918 12.27 -39.44 30.33
C ARG A 918 13.17 -38.36 29.73
N SER A 919 12.63 -37.63 28.76
CA SER A 919 13.31 -36.54 28.07
C SER A 919 13.51 -35.35 29.01
N ALA A 920 12.56 -35.06 29.91
CA ALA A 920 12.69 -34.04 30.96
C ALA A 920 13.85 -34.35 31.91
N LEU A 921 13.91 -35.57 32.46
CA LEU A 921 15.03 -36.01 33.33
C LEU A 921 16.39 -35.95 32.61
N SER A 922 16.42 -36.27 31.31
CA SER A 922 17.65 -36.16 30.52
C SER A 922 18.13 -34.71 30.38
N GLU A 923 17.23 -33.74 30.24
CA GLU A 923 17.60 -32.31 30.21
C GLU A 923 18.06 -31.85 31.60
N ALA A 924 17.36 -32.21 32.68
CA ALA A 924 17.76 -31.86 34.03
C ALA A 924 19.17 -32.41 34.38
N THR A 925 19.43 -33.67 34.01
CA THR A 925 20.77 -34.30 34.16
C THR A 925 21.84 -33.57 33.32
N ARG A 926 21.47 -33.04 32.14
CA ARG A 926 22.38 -32.23 31.33
C ARG A 926 22.66 -30.87 31.97
N GLY A 927 21.66 -30.24 32.58
CA GLY A 927 21.83 -29.02 33.39
C GLY A 927 22.84 -29.23 34.53
N LEU A 928 22.70 -30.32 35.29
CA LEU A 928 23.64 -30.66 36.37
C LEU A 928 25.09 -30.85 35.88
N ARG A 929 25.28 -31.33 34.65
CA ARG A 929 26.61 -31.48 34.04
C ARG A 929 27.27 -30.14 33.69
N PHE A 930 26.51 -29.11 33.33
CA PHE A 930 27.08 -27.77 33.12
C PHE A 930 27.62 -27.19 34.43
N LEU A 931 26.99 -27.51 35.56
CA LEU A 931 27.40 -27.04 36.89
C LEU A 931 28.57 -27.85 37.49
N ALA A 932 28.97 -28.96 36.86
CA ALA A 932 29.99 -29.86 37.42
C ALA A 932 31.36 -29.17 37.46
N GLY A 933 31.95 -29.08 38.66
CA GLY A 933 33.26 -28.48 38.87
C GLY A 933 33.26 -26.95 38.99
N VAL A 934 32.09 -26.31 38.94
CA VAL A 934 31.91 -24.87 39.18
C VAL A 934 31.41 -24.67 40.61
N THR A 935 31.94 -23.66 41.31
CA THR A 935 31.56 -23.37 42.71
C THR A 935 31.02 -21.95 42.82
N GLY A 936 29.95 -21.76 43.59
CA GLY A 936 29.34 -20.46 43.82
C GLY A 936 27.95 -20.62 44.43
N GLN A 937 27.44 -19.54 45.01
CA GLN A 937 26.11 -19.57 45.62
C GLN A 937 25.02 -19.81 44.55
N ASP A 938 25.11 -19.15 43.39
CA ASP A 938 24.14 -19.32 42.30
C ASP A 938 24.22 -20.70 41.65
N VAL A 939 25.41 -21.30 41.57
CA VAL A 939 25.61 -22.69 41.15
C VAL A 939 24.90 -23.65 42.11
N ALA A 940 25.05 -23.43 43.42
CA ALA A 940 24.39 -24.26 44.43
C ALA A 940 22.87 -24.15 44.36
N ARG A 941 22.34 -22.94 44.12
CA ARG A 941 20.89 -22.71 43.92
C ARG A 941 20.38 -23.41 42.66
N ALA A 942 21.07 -23.26 41.53
CA ALA A 942 20.69 -23.91 40.27
C ALA A 942 20.72 -25.45 40.40
N LYS A 943 21.70 -25.99 41.13
CA LYS A 943 21.79 -27.42 41.44
C LYS A 943 20.55 -27.89 42.24
N ALA A 944 20.21 -27.17 43.31
CA ALA A 944 19.04 -27.48 44.13
C ALA A 944 17.73 -27.49 43.32
N ARG A 945 17.54 -26.52 42.41
CA ARG A 945 16.37 -26.45 41.51
C ARG A 945 16.27 -27.64 40.55
N LEU A 946 17.41 -28.08 39.98
CA LEU A 946 17.45 -29.22 39.06
C LEU A 946 17.22 -30.55 39.79
N THR A 947 17.78 -30.70 41.00
CA THR A 947 17.61 -31.90 41.83
C THR A 947 16.17 -32.01 42.33
N SER A 948 15.58 -30.92 42.84
CA SER A 948 14.17 -30.92 43.29
C SER A 948 13.21 -31.20 42.15
N PHE A 949 13.42 -30.61 40.98
CA PHE A 949 12.62 -30.92 39.79
C PHE A 949 12.73 -32.41 39.41
N SER A 950 13.94 -32.99 39.45
CA SER A 950 14.12 -34.42 39.18
C SER A 950 13.38 -35.32 40.17
N ALA A 951 13.31 -34.91 41.45
CA ALA A 951 12.52 -35.60 42.48
C ALA A 951 11.02 -35.60 42.14
N VAL A 952 10.46 -34.43 41.78
CA VAL A 952 9.06 -34.28 41.35
C VAL A 952 8.75 -35.19 40.17
N ILE A 953 9.60 -35.21 39.12
CA ILE A 953 9.37 -36.09 37.96
C ILE A 953 9.38 -37.58 38.34
N ARG A 954 10.24 -37.99 39.27
CA ARG A 954 10.25 -39.38 39.76
C ARG A 954 8.99 -39.72 40.55
N GLN A 955 8.46 -38.77 41.32
CA GLN A 955 7.18 -38.93 42.01
C GLN A 955 6.03 -39.09 40.99
N THR A 956 5.97 -38.22 39.97
CA THR A 956 4.97 -38.30 38.89
C THR A 956 5.06 -39.62 38.11
N GLN A 957 6.26 -40.19 37.94
CA GLN A 957 6.48 -41.50 37.34
C GLN A 957 6.12 -42.69 38.26
N GLN A 958 5.58 -42.44 39.46
CA GLN A 958 5.31 -43.45 40.49
C GLN A 958 6.56 -44.24 40.91
N ARG A 959 7.72 -43.56 41.03
CA ARG A 959 8.98 -44.14 41.53
C ARG A 959 9.35 -43.52 42.89
N PRO A 960 8.55 -43.74 43.95
CA PRO A 960 8.64 -43.00 45.20
C PRO A 960 9.99 -43.15 45.92
N ARG A 961 10.63 -44.33 45.85
CA ARG A 961 11.96 -44.53 46.46
C ARG A 961 13.05 -43.66 45.83
N GLU A 962 13.02 -43.49 44.51
CA GLU A 962 13.97 -42.62 43.80
C GLU A 962 13.63 -41.14 43.97
N ALA A 963 12.33 -40.83 44.02
CA ALA A 963 11.87 -39.48 44.33
C ALA A 963 12.35 -39.03 45.71
N LEU A 964 12.21 -39.89 46.73
CA LEU A 964 12.62 -39.62 48.10
C LEU A 964 14.12 -39.32 48.22
N VAL A 965 14.97 -40.16 47.62
CA VAL A 965 16.44 -39.95 47.63
C VAL A 965 16.82 -38.61 46.99
N LEU A 966 16.19 -38.27 45.87
CA LEU A 966 16.44 -36.99 45.19
C LEU A 966 15.87 -35.81 45.99
N ALA A 967 14.73 -35.98 46.66
CA ALA A 967 14.11 -34.95 47.49
C ALA A 967 14.94 -34.64 48.74
N GLU A 968 15.46 -35.65 49.44
CA GLU A 968 16.39 -35.48 50.56
C GLU A 968 17.65 -34.72 50.11
N GLN A 969 18.25 -35.15 49.00
CA GLN A 969 19.41 -34.46 48.43
C GLN A 969 19.08 -33.01 48.04
N ALA A 970 17.92 -32.76 47.43
CA ALA A 970 17.49 -31.43 47.04
C ALA A 970 17.23 -30.53 48.25
N ALA A 971 16.70 -31.06 49.35
CA ALA A 971 16.48 -30.33 50.59
C ALA A 971 17.80 -29.89 51.22
N ASP A 972 18.80 -30.78 51.29
CA ASP A 972 20.14 -30.45 51.77
C ASP A 972 20.80 -29.37 50.90
N GLU A 973 20.73 -29.52 49.57
CA GLU A 973 21.26 -28.54 48.61
C GLU A 973 20.54 -27.18 48.71
N ALA A 974 19.23 -27.19 48.92
CA ALA A 974 18.40 -26.00 49.05
C ALA A 974 18.64 -25.26 50.37
N LEU A 975 18.76 -25.98 51.50
CA LEU A 975 19.11 -25.41 52.81
C LEU A 975 20.49 -24.75 52.78
N ALA A 976 21.47 -25.41 52.16
CA ALA A 976 22.83 -24.87 52.05
C ALA A 976 22.92 -23.64 51.14
N SER A 977 22.09 -23.56 50.10
CA SER A 977 22.09 -22.45 49.12
C SER A 977 21.10 -21.32 49.44
N GLY A 978 20.17 -21.56 50.37
CA GLY A 978 19.06 -20.68 50.71
C GLY A 978 17.96 -20.63 49.65
N GLU A 979 17.86 -21.65 48.78
CA GLU A 979 16.84 -21.69 47.73
C GLU A 979 15.51 -22.25 48.24
N LYS A 980 14.62 -21.35 48.66
CA LYS A 980 13.33 -21.68 49.30
C LYS A 980 12.39 -22.45 48.38
N GLU A 981 12.38 -22.15 47.07
CA GLU A 981 11.43 -22.80 46.15
C GLU A 981 11.80 -24.27 45.90
N ALA A 982 13.11 -24.58 45.85
CA ALA A 982 13.58 -25.95 45.76
C ALA A 982 13.34 -26.72 47.07
N LEU A 983 13.48 -26.05 48.22
CA LEU A 983 13.20 -26.63 49.54
C LEU A 983 11.72 -27.00 49.71
N ALA A 984 10.81 -26.09 49.33
CA ALA A 984 9.37 -26.34 49.39
C ALA A 984 8.98 -27.56 48.54
N ARG A 985 9.44 -27.60 47.28
CA ARG A 985 9.20 -28.75 46.38
C ARG A 985 9.79 -30.05 46.91
N ALA A 986 10.97 -29.99 47.54
CA ALA A 986 11.57 -31.18 48.13
C ALA A 986 10.71 -31.72 49.28
N TYR A 987 10.21 -30.86 50.17
CA TYR A 987 9.30 -31.28 51.26
C TYR A 987 7.97 -31.81 50.74
N GLU A 988 7.38 -31.22 49.70
CA GLU A 988 6.16 -31.71 49.07
C GLU A 988 6.30 -33.12 48.45
N VAL A 989 7.51 -33.48 47.98
CA VAL A 989 7.78 -34.83 47.48
C VAL A 989 8.00 -35.84 48.62
N MET A 990 8.46 -35.37 49.79
CA MET A 990 8.73 -36.20 50.97
C MET A 990 7.47 -36.50 51.79
N ASP A 991 6.52 -35.57 51.82
CA ASP A 991 5.17 -35.75 52.36
C ASP A 991 4.35 -36.70 51.47
#